data_AF-A0A1I4HT93-F1
#
_entry.id   AF-A0A1I4HT93-F1
#
_cell.length_a   1.000
_cell.length_b   1.000
_cell.length_c   1.000
_cell.angle_alpha   90.00
_cell.angle_beta   90.00
_cell.angle_gamma   90.00
#
_symmetry.space_group_name_H-M   'P 1'
#
loop_
_entity.id
_entity.type
_entity.pdbx_description
1 polymer ?
#
loop_
_entity_poly.entity_id
_entity_poly.type
_entity_poly.pdbx_seq_one_letter_code
_entity_poly.pdbx_strand_id
1 'polypeptide(L)'
;MAVSSTSSTSLTLSTTTSSALGSTHLNSTVGGLDIDALVSATIAAKSLPITLMQNKNAVLQAKINDYTTIKTALKTLQYAAKDLTYESAFSGRTATSSKEEVVTASATSGGTTGSYTIEVKKLATITSNASLAIAATDGADSDGTKATLTGSDLTGTDLNAEIDGTTIKAGSFYINGKSIAVTTTDTINTIANKITASGAGVKATVGTDGKIILEQKTVGASGKITLGEDTTGFLTATGLTASTLVAGKDAVQKRTLDDVYGAGAVAKGYFSINGTFFAVDPSTDTVESIVKKINASTTAGVSAFFDSTTHQISLTSKTAGDEKIVLGTDGSGGTDSSNFLATVGLLNGSARAVDGKVAEVTVNGVTVTPVDNKITFQGNTFNLVGTGTSTVTVSDDIDAMVTKVQNFITAYNAAMDSIISKVTEKSDSSSTDASVGDLFGDSTLRGIEQAMRDYSSKVLSSQASTMQQLSQVGITTGKAGVYDLAQIQSGHLELDATKLRAALASDPKAVQSLFGNTTVSVDSEEVGTGNGSDKTFTLKYGTDIIGDPVIKVNGVSYTLVKAADMKDYATSPNGTQTNVHQFSFDSTTGKITLNTVLTSSDEITADYDYDASSGSGAGIFVQMGSLLTSYTQYGGMIDAIIGDKGNLAKGIAYNNERITDMKYRLSQEQATLYTKYHNMQTTLQGLQSQGSYITALLASLTKSSS
;
A
#
# COMPACT_ATOMS: atom_id res chain seq x y z
N MET A 1 0.36 0.94 -14.72
CA MET A 1 0.63 1.39 -16.11
C MET A 1 -0.53 0.91 -16.97
N ALA A 2 -1.13 1.82 -17.72
CA ALA A 2 -2.46 1.70 -18.28
C ALA A 2 -2.61 0.55 -19.29
N VAL A 3 -3.74 -0.15 -19.14
CA VAL A 3 -4.24 -1.24 -19.96
C VAL A 3 -4.84 -0.65 -21.23
N SER A 4 -4.32 -0.99 -22.41
CA SER A 4 -4.98 -0.69 -23.68
C SER A 4 -5.53 -1.97 -24.31
N SER A 5 -6.86 -2.10 -24.20
CA SER A 5 -7.79 -2.60 -25.22
C SER A 5 -7.32 -3.68 -26.21
N THR A 6 -7.88 -4.88 -26.05
CA THR A 6 -8.58 -5.64 -27.10
C THR A 6 -8.14 -5.37 -28.55
N SER A 7 -7.24 -6.19 -29.06
CA SER A 7 -7.14 -6.46 -30.50
C SER A 7 -7.52 -7.92 -30.72
N SER A 8 -8.82 -8.18 -30.84
CA SER A 8 -9.31 -9.30 -31.62
C SER A 8 -8.89 -9.03 -33.06
N THR A 9 -7.72 -9.53 -33.44
CA THR A 9 -7.36 -9.60 -34.85
C THR A 9 -8.23 -10.70 -35.43
N SER A 10 -9.38 -10.31 -35.99
CA SER A 10 -10.05 -11.16 -36.96
C SER A 10 -9.03 -11.46 -38.05
N LEU A 11 -8.59 -12.71 -38.11
CA LEU A 11 -7.87 -13.21 -39.27
C LEU A 11 -8.85 -13.12 -40.42
N THR A 12 -8.79 -12.04 -41.20
CA THR A 12 -9.25 -12.15 -42.58
C THR A 12 -8.27 -13.10 -43.24
N LEU A 13 -8.75 -14.31 -43.49
CA LEU A 13 -8.19 -15.17 -44.52
C LEU A 13 -8.12 -14.29 -45.78
N SER A 14 -6.93 -13.76 -46.07
CA SER A 14 -6.65 -13.27 -47.41
C SER A 14 -6.53 -14.51 -48.28
N THR A 15 -7.68 -15.11 -48.56
CA THR A 15 -7.95 -15.53 -49.92
C THR A 15 -7.86 -14.25 -50.74
N THR A 16 -6.64 -13.85 -51.11
CA THR A 16 -6.44 -13.53 -52.51
C THR A 16 -6.84 -14.81 -53.25
N THR A 17 -8.15 -14.94 -53.47
CA THR A 17 -8.70 -15.62 -54.61
C THR A 17 -7.82 -15.21 -55.77
N SER A 18 -6.92 -16.10 -56.18
CA SER A 18 -6.85 -16.54 -57.56
C SER A 18 -7.35 -15.50 -58.57
N SER A 19 -6.70 -14.34 -58.63
CA SER A 19 -6.84 -13.37 -59.71
C SER A 19 -5.49 -13.10 -60.38
N ALA A 20 -4.56 -14.05 -60.24
CA ALA A 20 -3.42 -14.23 -61.13
C ALA A 20 -3.47 -15.60 -61.84
N LEU A 21 -4.68 -16.13 -62.08
CA LEU A 21 -4.94 -16.88 -63.31
C LEU A 21 -5.39 -15.94 -64.45
N GLY A 22 -5.25 -14.63 -64.24
CA GLY A 22 -5.42 -13.60 -65.27
C GLY A 22 -4.27 -13.69 -66.27
N SER A 23 -4.45 -14.59 -67.25
CA SER A 23 -3.75 -14.59 -68.53
C SER A 23 -2.23 -14.46 -68.43
N THR A 24 -1.55 -15.59 -68.31
CA THR A 24 -0.23 -15.77 -68.93
C THR A 24 -0.40 -15.68 -70.44
N HIS A 25 -0.67 -14.47 -70.96
CA HIS A 25 -0.06 -14.10 -72.20
C HIS A 25 1.43 -14.04 -71.89
N LEU A 26 2.16 -15.05 -72.37
CA LEU A 26 3.49 -14.79 -72.91
C LEU A 26 3.27 -13.69 -73.96
N ASN A 27 3.24 -12.42 -73.54
CA ASN A 27 3.21 -11.31 -74.47
C ASN A 27 4.58 -11.31 -75.14
N SER A 28 4.66 -12.10 -76.21
CA SER A 28 5.71 -12.13 -77.19
C SER A 28 5.68 -10.81 -77.95
N THR A 29 6.09 -9.71 -77.30
CA THR A 29 6.33 -8.46 -78.02
C THR A 29 7.50 -7.75 -77.35
N VAL A 30 8.70 -8.12 -77.82
CA VAL A 30 9.94 -7.33 -77.75
C VAL A 30 10.52 -7.14 -76.33
N GLY A 31 11.24 -8.16 -75.84
CA GLY A 31 12.33 -7.99 -74.85
C GLY A 31 12.17 -8.70 -73.49
N GLY A 32 12.79 -9.88 -73.35
CA GLY A 32 13.15 -10.49 -72.06
C GLY A 32 12.08 -11.30 -71.32
N LEU A 33 12.50 -12.36 -70.63
CA LEU A 33 11.70 -13.05 -69.60
C LEU A 33 11.59 -12.15 -68.36
N ASP A 34 10.41 -12.04 -67.74
CA ASP A 34 10.25 -11.40 -66.43
C ASP A 34 10.73 -12.35 -65.32
N ILE A 35 12.03 -12.28 -65.06
CA ILE A 35 12.73 -13.14 -64.10
C ILE A 35 12.23 -12.88 -62.68
N ASP A 36 11.94 -11.62 -62.33
CA ASP A 36 11.50 -11.24 -60.98
C ASP A 36 10.13 -11.82 -60.66
N ALA A 37 9.18 -11.77 -61.60
CA ALA A 37 7.86 -12.39 -61.42
C ALA A 37 7.94 -13.91 -61.26
N LEU A 38 8.76 -14.60 -62.07
CA LEU A 38 8.93 -16.05 -62.01
C LEU A 38 9.61 -16.51 -60.72
N VAL A 39 10.67 -15.81 -60.29
CA VAL A 39 11.35 -16.10 -59.03
C VAL A 39 10.42 -15.82 -57.86
N SER A 40 9.71 -14.69 -57.85
CA SER A 40 8.78 -14.32 -56.78
C SER A 40 7.64 -15.32 -56.63
N ALA A 41 7.02 -15.76 -57.74
CA ALA A 41 5.97 -16.78 -57.71
C ALA A 41 6.47 -18.12 -57.14
N THR A 42 7.70 -18.51 -57.50
CA THR A 42 8.31 -19.75 -57.02
C THR A 42 8.66 -19.67 -55.52
N ILE A 43 9.22 -18.55 -55.07
CA ILE A 43 9.58 -18.32 -53.67
C ILE A 43 8.34 -18.21 -52.78
N ALA A 44 7.27 -17.56 -53.26
CA ALA A 44 5.99 -17.48 -52.56
C ALA A 44 5.35 -18.85 -52.34
N ALA A 45 5.37 -19.74 -53.33
CA ALA A 45 4.88 -21.11 -53.17
C ALA A 45 5.73 -21.89 -52.15
N LYS A 46 7.05 -21.67 -52.15
CA LYS A 46 8.00 -22.35 -51.26
C LYS A 46 8.07 -21.79 -49.84
N SER A 47 7.53 -20.60 -49.58
CA SER A 47 7.45 -20.01 -48.25
C SER A 47 6.24 -20.50 -47.44
N LEU A 48 5.27 -21.19 -48.04
CA LEU A 48 4.08 -21.71 -47.37
C LEU A 48 4.38 -22.50 -46.07
N PRO A 49 5.38 -23.40 -46.00
CA PRO A 49 5.73 -24.10 -44.77
C PRO A 49 6.20 -23.17 -43.64
N ILE A 50 6.86 -22.05 -43.97
CA ILE A 50 7.27 -21.04 -43.00
C ILE A 50 6.02 -20.37 -42.40
N THR A 51 5.08 -19.94 -43.26
CA THR A 51 3.82 -19.34 -42.83
C THR A 51 3.02 -20.29 -41.94
N LEU A 52 2.94 -21.57 -42.30
CA LEU A 52 2.27 -22.58 -41.47
C LEU A 52 2.93 -22.75 -40.09
N MET A 53 4.26 -22.69 -40.00
CA MET A 53 4.95 -22.74 -38.70
C MET A 53 4.78 -21.46 -37.88
N GLN A 54 4.76 -20.29 -38.53
CA GLN A 54 4.46 -19.02 -37.87
C GLN A 54 3.04 -19.03 -37.27
N ASN A 55 2.07 -19.54 -38.01
CA ASN A 55 0.70 -19.72 -37.53
C ASN A 55 0.64 -20.69 -36.33
N LYS A 56 1.40 -21.78 -36.36
CA LYS A 56 1.53 -22.68 -35.20
C LYS A 56 2.13 -21.98 -33.98
N ASN A 57 3.12 -21.11 -34.16
CA ASN A 57 3.70 -20.34 -33.05
C ASN A 57 2.69 -19.34 -32.46
N ALA A 58 1.88 -18.69 -33.31
CA ALA A 58 0.81 -17.82 -32.83
C ALA A 58 -0.20 -18.57 -31.96
N VAL A 59 -0.62 -19.77 -32.38
CA VAL A 59 -1.50 -20.66 -31.59
C VAL A 59 -0.85 -21.09 -30.27
N LEU A 60 0.42 -21.51 -30.27
CA LEU A 60 1.12 -21.86 -29.04
C LEU A 60 1.25 -20.67 -28.08
N GLN A 61 1.45 -19.46 -28.61
CA GLN A 61 1.54 -18.24 -27.81
C GLN A 61 0.18 -17.86 -27.20
N ALA A 62 -0.91 -18.01 -27.97
CA ALA A 62 -2.27 -17.81 -27.47
C ALA A 62 -2.58 -18.76 -26.30
N LYS A 63 -2.23 -20.05 -26.42
CA LYS A 63 -2.31 -21.02 -25.30
C LYS A 63 -1.53 -20.59 -24.08
N ILE A 64 -0.30 -20.10 -24.24
CA ILE A 64 0.52 -19.59 -23.13
C ILE A 64 -0.18 -18.44 -22.40
N ASN A 65 -0.77 -17.50 -23.15
CA ASN A 65 -1.47 -16.34 -22.58
C ASN A 65 -2.73 -16.78 -21.80
N ASP A 66 -3.50 -17.72 -22.34
CA ASP A 66 -4.69 -18.25 -21.67
C ASP A 66 -4.34 -18.99 -20.38
N TYR A 67 -3.35 -19.88 -20.42
CA TYR A 67 -2.83 -20.55 -19.22
C TYR A 67 -2.26 -19.57 -18.18
N THR A 68 -1.64 -18.47 -18.63
CA THR A 68 -1.15 -17.41 -17.73
C THR A 68 -2.29 -16.71 -17.00
N THR A 69 -3.39 -16.44 -17.73
CA THR A 69 -4.61 -15.84 -17.18
C THR A 69 -5.24 -16.77 -16.14
N ILE A 70 -5.38 -18.06 -16.47
CA ILE A 70 -5.89 -19.09 -15.54
C ILE A 70 -4.98 -19.23 -14.31
N LYS A 71 -3.65 -19.30 -14.48
CA LYS A 71 -2.69 -19.35 -13.38
C LYS A 71 -2.84 -18.17 -12.43
N THR A 72 -3.12 -16.97 -12.98
CA THR A 72 -3.35 -15.76 -12.19
C THR A 72 -4.65 -15.85 -11.40
N ALA A 73 -5.74 -16.27 -12.03
CA ALA A 73 -7.03 -16.47 -11.34
C ALA A 73 -6.92 -17.52 -10.21
N LEU A 74 -6.23 -18.64 -10.46
CA LEU A 74 -5.99 -19.68 -9.44
C LEU A 74 -5.13 -19.19 -8.28
N LYS A 75 -4.15 -18.28 -8.52
CA LYS A 75 -3.39 -17.63 -7.44
C LYS A 75 -4.24 -16.67 -6.62
N THR A 76 -5.11 -15.89 -7.26
CA THR A 76 -6.05 -15.02 -6.54
C THR A 76 -6.98 -15.85 -5.64
N LEU A 77 -7.50 -16.96 -6.16
CA LEU A 77 -8.27 -17.92 -5.37
C LEU A 77 -7.44 -18.51 -4.21
N GLN A 78 -6.20 -18.91 -4.47
CA GLN A 78 -5.29 -19.43 -3.45
C GLN A 78 -5.10 -18.44 -2.29
N TYR A 79 -4.92 -17.15 -2.58
CA TYR A 79 -4.79 -16.14 -1.53
C TYR A 79 -6.10 -15.92 -0.77
N ALA A 80 -7.23 -15.85 -1.47
CA ALA A 80 -8.53 -15.69 -0.82
C ALA A 80 -8.88 -16.91 0.07
N ALA A 81 -8.50 -18.12 -0.35
CA ALA A 81 -8.64 -19.33 0.46
C ALA A 81 -7.75 -19.28 1.70
N LYS A 82 -6.48 -18.86 1.54
CA LYS A 82 -5.53 -18.71 2.64
C LYS A 82 -5.98 -17.66 3.67
N ASP A 83 -6.60 -16.58 3.23
CA ASP A 83 -7.11 -15.54 4.14
C ASP A 83 -8.20 -16.05 5.10
N LEU A 84 -8.88 -17.14 4.73
CA LEU A 84 -9.88 -17.82 5.56
C LEU A 84 -9.28 -18.87 6.51
N THR A 85 -7.97 -19.12 6.46
CA THR A 85 -7.31 -20.09 7.35
C THR A 85 -6.65 -19.43 8.56
N TYR A 86 -6.59 -18.10 8.62
CA TYR A 86 -5.96 -17.40 9.74
C TYR A 86 -6.89 -17.30 10.95
N GLU A 87 -6.38 -17.63 12.14
CA GLU A 87 -7.04 -17.44 13.45
C GLU A 87 -7.60 -16.01 13.61
N SER A 88 -6.83 -15.02 13.18
CA SER A 88 -7.21 -13.60 13.28
C SER A 88 -8.50 -13.27 12.52
N ALA A 89 -8.87 -14.07 11.52
CA ALA A 89 -10.14 -13.91 10.82
C ALA A 89 -11.35 -14.27 11.70
N PHE A 90 -11.19 -15.21 12.65
CA PHE A 90 -12.26 -15.69 13.54
C PHE A 90 -12.27 -14.98 14.90
N SER A 91 -11.12 -14.46 15.34
CA SER A 91 -11.00 -13.77 16.64
C SER A 91 -11.37 -12.27 16.60
N GLY A 92 -11.77 -11.74 15.44
CA GLY A 92 -12.08 -10.32 15.24
C GLY A 92 -13.22 -9.83 16.14
N ARG A 93 -13.12 -8.58 16.63
CA ARG A 93 -14.12 -7.96 17.49
C ARG A 93 -14.56 -6.62 16.91
N THR A 94 -15.82 -6.29 17.09
CA THR A 94 -16.39 -4.98 16.79
C THR A 94 -16.97 -4.35 18.06
N ALA A 95 -16.96 -3.02 18.14
CA ALA A 95 -17.55 -2.27 19.24
C ALA A 95 -18.49 -1.20 18.70
N THR A 96 -19.71 -1.15 19.21
CA THR A 96 -20.72 -0.17 18.82
C THR A 96 -21.19 0.61 20.04
N SER A 97 -21.14 1.94 19.96
CA SER A 97 -21.61 2.83 21.02
C SER A 97 -23.04 3.28 20.76
N SER A 98 -23.86 3.35 21.80
CA SER A 98 -25.21 3.93 21.71
C SER A 98 -25.20 5.46 21.52
N LYS A 99 -24.08 6.12 21.85
CA LYS A 99 -23.86 7.58 21.79
C LYS A 99 -22.37 7.88 21.57
N GLU A 100 -21.97 8.00 20.31
CA GLU A 100 -20.57 8.25 19.92
C GLU A 100 -20.06 9.63 20.33
N GLU A 101 -20.96 10.60 20.51
CA GLU A 101 -20.65 11.93 21.04
C GLU A 101 -20.23 11.91 22.53
N VAL A 102 -20.50 10.81 23.23
CA VAL A 102 -20.06 10.60 24.63
C VAL A 102 -18.85 9.67 24.67
N VAL A 103 -18.93 8.51 24.01
CA VAL A 103 -17.88 7.50 24.02
C VAL A 103 -17.80 6.81 22.65
N THR A 104 -16.59 6.68 22.12
CA THR A 104 -16.28 5.75 21.02
C THR A 104 -15.45 4.58 21.55
N ALA A 105 -15.39 3.48 20.81
CA ALA A 105 -14.69 2.29 21.28
C ALA A 105 -13.96 1.58 20.14
N SER A 106 -12.85 0.95 20.49
CA SER A 106 -12.19 -0.03 19.65
C SER A 106 -12.05 -1.34 20.41
N ALA A 107 -12.49 -2.42 19.79
CA ALA A 107 -12.28 -3.77 20.31
C ALA A 107 -11.07 -4.40 19.63
N THR A 108 -10.29 -5.15 20.40
CA THR A 108 -9.19 -5.97 19.89
C THR A 108 -9.55 -7.44 20.09
N SER A 109 -8.88 -8.37 19.40
CA SER A 109 -9.18 -9.80 19.50
C SER A 109 -9.06 -10.40 20.91
N GLY A 110 -8.35 -9.71 21.82
CA GLY A 110 -8.26 -10.06 23.24
C GLY A 110 -9.28 -9.36 24.15
N GLY A 111 -10.15 -8.52 23.60
CA GLY A 111 -11.20 -7.81 24.34
C GLY A 111 -12.40 -8.71 24.63
N THR A 112 -12.88 -8.71 25.87
CA THR A 112 -14.03 -9.51 26.27
C THR A 112 -15.31 -8.98 25.64
N THR A 113 -16.13 -9.86 25.05
CA THR A 113 -17.46 -9.48 24.54
C THR A 113 -18.42 -9.14 25.65
N GLY A 114 -19.35 -8.23 25.38
CA GLY A 114 -20.38 -7.86 26.32
C GLY A 114 -20.87 -6.44 26.13
N SER A 115 -21.79 -6.04 27.00
CA SER A 115 -22.32 -4.69 27.06
C SER A 115 -21.68 -3.93 28.23
N TYR A 116 -21.14 -2.76 27.95
CA TYR A 116 -20.43 -1.91 28.89
C TYR A 116 -21.16 -0.57 28.99
N THR A 117 -21.79 -0.30 30.14
CA THR A 117 -22.37 1.03 30.42
C THR A 117 -21.28 1.95 30.95
N ILE A 118 -20.96 2.97 30.18
CA ILE A 118 -19.89 3.93 30.48
C ILE A 118 -20.53 5.26 30.82
N GLU A 119 -20.23 5.76 32.02
CA GLU A 119 -20.68 7.07 32.51
C GLU A 119 -19.49 8.01 32.64
N VAL A 120 -19.41 8.99 31.75
CA VAL A 120 -18.39 10.04 31.75
C VAL A 120 -18.93 11.25 32.52
N LYS A 121 -18.37 11.50 33.70
CA LYS A 121 -18.75 12.64 34.56
C LYS A 121 -17.95 13.89 34.22
N LYS A 122 -16.66 13.72 33.94
CA LYS A 122 -15.74 14.80 33.52
C LYS A 122 -14.72 14.26 32.54
N LEU A 123 -14.36 15.09 31.56
CA LEU A 123 -13.22 14.85 30.67
C LEU A 123 -11.94 15.33 31.32
N ALA A 124 -10.83 14.71 30.94
CA ALA A 124 -9.51 15.16 31.32
C ALA A 124 -9.20 16.47 30.60
N THR A 125 -8.60 17.41 31.32
CA THR A 125 -8.12 18.69 30.76
C THR A 125 -6.60 18.73 30.79
N ILE A 126 -6.02 19.53 29.92
CA ILE A 126 -4.57 19.60 29.73
C ILE A 126 -3.97 20.70 30.60
N THR A 127 -2.83 20.40 31.23
CA THR A 127 -2.03 21.40 31.95
C THR A 127 -1.35 22.36 30.98
N SER A 128 -1.41 23.65 31.27
CA SER A 128 -0.68 24.67 30.52
C SER A 128 0.03 25.66 31.43
N ASN A 129 1.09 26.27 30.91
CA ASN A 129 1.81 27.37 31.54
C ASN A 129 2.15 28.41 30.47
N ALA A 130 2.21 29.69 30.84
CA ALA A 130 2.52 30.77 29.92
C ALA A 130 3.56 31.70 30.52
N SER A 131 4.46 32.17 29.66
CA SER A 131 5.46 33.18 30.00
C SER A 131 4.79 34.54 30.24
N LEU A 132 5.58 35.52 30.68
CA LEU A 132 5.17 36.92 30.56
C LEU A 132 5.23 37.36 29.10
N ALA A 133 4.59 38.49 28.77
CA ALA A 133 4.74 39.11 27.46
C ALA A 133 6.20 39.48 27.25
N ILE A 134 6.79 38.97 26.18
CA ILE A 134 8.17 39.22 25.79
C ILE A 134 8.22 40.62 25.18
N ALA A 135 8.95 41.52 25.84
CA ALA A 135 9.19 42.88 25.37
C ALA A 135 10.70 43.09 25.21
N ALA A 136 11.10 43.76 24.13
CA ALA A 136 12.51 44.08 23.91
C ALA A 136 12.98 45.21 24.83
N THR A 137 14.18 45.08 25.39
CA THR A 137 14.76 46.10 26.28
C THR A 137 15.19 47.37 25.56
N ASP A 138 15.28 47.33 24.24
CA ASP A 138 15.72 48.44 23.38
C ASP A 138 14.59 49.39 22.96
N GLY A 139 13.39 49.23 23.53
CA GLY A 139 12.23 50.08 23.27
C GLY A 139 11.63 49.93 21.87
N ALA A 140 12.07 48.95 21.08
CA ALA A 140 11.47 48.63 19.79
C ALA A 140 10.08 47.97 19.99
N ASP A 141 9.20 48.14 19.00
CA ASP A 141 7.92 47.43 18.96
C ASP A 141 8.17 45.91 18.96
N SER A 142 7.33 45.16 19.69
CA SER A 142 7.45 43.70 19.81
C SER A 142 7.17 43.00 18.48
N ASP A 143 6.40 43.64 17.60
CA ASP A 143 6.15 43.20 16.22
C ASP A 143 7.32 43.51 15.26
N GLY A 144 8.34 44.23 15.74
CA GLY A 144 9.48 44.70 14.96
C GLY A 144 9.25 46.10 14.37
N THR A 145 10.29 46.67 13.75
CA THR A 145 10.24 48.02 13.19
C THR A 145 10.59 48.05 11.71
N LYS A 146 10.11 49.08 11.02
CA LYS A 146 10.46 49.34 9.63
C LYS A 146 11.72 50.19 9.55
N ALA A 147 12.57 49.90 8.58
CA ALA A 147 13.66 50.78 8.18
C ALA A 147 13.13 52.09 7.61
N THR A 148 13.75 53.19 8.03
CA THR A 148 13.32 54.54 7.67
C THR A 148 14.53 55.38 7.29
N LEU A 149 14.41 56.12 6.18
CA LEU A 149 15.38 57.12 5.74
C LEU A 149 14.65 58.46 5.61
N THR A 150 15.07 59.45 6.40
CA THR A 150 14.38 60.74 6.50
C THR A 150 15.24 61.83 5.90
N GLY A 151 14.72 62.52 4.88
CA GLY A 151 15.38 63.64 4.24
C GLY A 151 15.52 64.87 5.15
N SER A 152 16.18 65.90 4.63
CA SER A 152 16.35 67.19 5.32
C SER A 152 15.05 68.00 5.34
N ASP A 153 14.99 68.96 6.26
CA ASP A 153 13.97 70.02 6.24
C ASP A 153 14.10 70.82 4.94
N LEU A 154 12.99 70.98 4.22
CA LEU A 154 12.96 71.70 2.95
C LEU A 154 12.31 73.06 3.18
N THR A 155 13.13 74.10 3.30
CA THR A 155 12.63 75.47 3.48
C THR A 155 12.16 76.05 2.14
N GLY A 156 10.85 76.13 1.91
CA GLY A 156 10.29 76.79 0.73
C GLY A 156 8.79 76.52 0.54
N THR A 157 8.02 77.55 0.20
CA THR A 157 6.55 77.45 0.00
C THR A 157 6.15 76.87 -1.36
N ASP A 158 7.09 76.70 -2.31
CA ASP A 158 6.80 76.16 -3.65
C ASP A 158 7.72 74.99 -4.00
N LEU A 159 7.37 73.81 -3.49
CA LEU A 159 8.08 72.53 -3.72
C LEU A 159 7.87 71.95 -5.13
N ASN A 160 7.41 72.77 -6.09
CA ASN A 160 6.91 72.33 -7.40
C ASN A 160 7.99 72.30 -8.52
N ALA A 161 9.23 72.72 -8.26
CA ALA A 161 10.35 72.55 -9.21
C ALA A 161 11.76 72.76 -8.60
N GLU A 162 11.88 73.59 -7.56
CA GLU A 162 13.13 73.92 -6.90
C GLU A 162 13.07 73.48 -5.44
N ILE A 163 14.06 72.68 -5.01
CA ILE A 163 14.17 72.17 -3.65
C ILE A 163 15.51 72.66 -3.09
N ASP A 164 15.46 73.52 -2.07
CA ASP A 164 16.63 74.08 -1.38
C ASP A 164 17.71 74.65 -2.35
N GLY A 165 17.29 75.49 -3.30
CA GLY A 165 18.19 76.09 -4.30
C GLY A 165 18.68 75.14 -5.40
N THR A 166 18.22 73.87 -5.39
CA THR A 166 18.59 72.86 -6.39
C THR A 166 17.44 72.63 -7.37
N THR A 167 17.70 72.89 -8.66
CA THR A 167 16.74 72.59 -9.73
C THR A 167 16.69 71.08 -10.02
N ILE A 168 15.52 70.48 -9.85
CA ILE A 168 15.29 69.07 -10.21
C ILE A 168 15.13 68.94 -11.73
N LYS A 169 15.88 68.02 -12.34
CA LYS A 169 15.86 67.79 -13.80
C LYS A 169 15.05 66.55 -14.15
N ALA A 170 14.48 66.53 -15.35
CA ALA A 170 13.89 65.32 -15.90
C ALA A 170 14.95 64.22 -16.09
N GLY A 171 14.61 62.99 -15.73
CA GLY A 171 15.54 61.86 -15.71
C GLY A 171 15.03 60.74 -14.82
N SER A 172 15.93 60.00 -14.19
CA SER A 172 15.57 58.98 -13.22
C SER A 172 16.58 58.85 -12.08
N PHE A 173 16.08 58.37 -10.95
CA PHE A 173 16.91 57.88 -9.84
C PHE A 173 16.48 56.46 -9.43
N TYR A 174 17.26 55.79 -8.58
CA TYR A 174 16.98 54.42 -8.16
C TYR A 174 16.77 54.28 -6.65
N ILE A 175 15.73 53.55 -6.27
CA ILE A 175 15.52 53.05 -4.89
C ILE A 175 15.41 51.54 -4.95
N ASN A 176 16.22 50.83 -4.16
CA ASN A 176 16.28 49.36 -4.14
C ASN A 176 16.41 48.75 -5.55
N GLY A 177 17.22 49.38 -6.40
CA GLY A 177 17.44 48.96 -7.80
C GLY A 177 16.26 49.19 -8.74
N LYS A 178 15.18 49.86 -8.31
CA LYS A 178 14.05 50.23 -9.16
C LYS A 178 14.16 51.69 -9.60
N SER A 179 14.05 51.91 -10.91
CA SER A 179 14.07 53.24 -11.52
C SER A 179 12.78 54.00 -11.22
N ILE A 180 12.93 55.25 -10.80
CA ILE A 180 11.86 56.22 -10.57
C ILE A 180 12.06 57.35 -11.57
N ALA A 181 11.13 57.49 -12.52
CA ALA A 181 11.20 58.52 -13.54
C ALA A 181 10.65 59.86 -13.02
N VAL A 182 11.43 60.92 -13.21
CA VAL A 182 11.07 62.31 -12.89
C VAL A 182 10.87 63.09 -14.19
N THR A 183 9.76 63.81 -14.30
CA THR A 183 9.42 64.72 -15.42
C THR A 183 9.47 66.17 -14.95
N THR A 184 9.46 67.11 -15.89
CA THR A 184 9.47 68.56 -15.59
C THR A 184 8.19 69.07 -14.91
N THR A 185 7.16 68.23 -14.77
CA THR A 185 5.87 68.56 -14.14
C THR A 185 5.69 67.87 -12.80
N ASP A 186 6.67 67.07 -12.37
CA ASP A 186 6.58 66.36 -11.10
C ASP A 186 6.80 67.32 -9.92
N THR A 187 6.01 67.13 -8.88
CA THR A 187 6.19 67.77 -7.58
C THR A 187 6.79 66.77 -6.61
N ILE A 188 7.30 67.22 -5.46
CA ILE A 188 7.78 66.29 -4.42
C ILE A 188 6.73 65.24 -4.02
N ASN A 189 5.44 65.63 -4.02
CA ASN A 189 4.33 64.74 -3.73
C ASN A 189 4.09 63.73 -4.87
N THR A 190 4.19 64.14 -6.14
CA THR A 190 4.06 63.17 -7.25
C THR A 190 5.25 62.22 -7.28
N ILE A 191 6.46 62.67 -6.95
CA ILE A 191 7.65 61.82 -6.84
C ILE A 191 7.50 60.84 -5.65
N ALA A 192 7.06 61.31 -4.47
CA ALA A 192 6.78 60.42 -3.33
C ALA A 192 5.71 59.36 -3.66
N ASN A 193 4.66 59.74 -4.40
CA ASN A 193 3.66 58.79 -4.89
C ASN A 193 4.26 57.79 -5.89
N LYS A 194 5.14 58.23 -6.81
CA LYS A 194 5.85 57.34 -7.73
C LYS A 194 6.77 56.36 -7.00
N ILE A 195 7.48 56.81 -5.96
CA ILE A 195 8.28 55.92 -5.10
C ILE A 195 7.37 54.90 -4.41
N THR A 196 6.26 55.33 -3.82
CA THR A 196 5.31 54.45 -3.15
C THR A 196 4.68 53.44 -4.10
N ALA A 197 4.37 53.85 -5.33
CA ALA A 197 3.82 52.97 -6.36
C ALA A 197 4.89 52.07 -6.99
N SER A 198 6.18 52.42 -6.84
CA SER A 198 7.26 51.62 -7.39
C SER A 198 7.34 50.26 -6.69
N GLY A 199 7.69 49.23 -7.45
CA GLY A 199 8.02 47.91 -6.91
C GLY A 199 9.30 47.89 -6.06
N ALA A 200 9.78 49.03 -5.55
CA ALA A 200 10.99 49.16 -4.73
C ALA A 200 10.80 48.65 -3.29
N GLY A 201 9.56 48.36 -2.88
CA GLY A 201 9.25 47.93 -1.51
C GLY A 201 9.30 49.05 -0.47
N VAL A 202 9.28 50.32 -0.91
CA VAL A 202 9.35 51.51 -0.05
C VAL A 202 8.08 52.34 -0.20
N LYS A 203 7.59 52.90 0.90
CA LYS A 203 6.55 53.93 0.97
C LYS A 203 7.24 55.26 1.22
N ALA A 204 6.99 56.25 0.38
CA ALA A 204 7.46 57.61 0.58
C ALA A 204 6.32 58.49 1.04
N THR A 205 6.55 59.31 2.06
CA THR A 205 5.61 60.31 2.56
C THR A 205 6.30 61.65 2.71
N VAL A 206 5.60 62.74 2.43
CA VAL A 206 6.09 64.10 2.69
C VAL A 206 5.43 64.59 3.97
N GLY A 207 6.23 64.91 4.99
CA GLY A 207 5.77 65.44 6.27
C GLY A 207 5.26 66.88 6.15
N THR A 208 4.52 67.34 7.15
CA THR A 208 4.09 68.75 7.24
C THR A 208 5.26 69.71 7.44
N ASP A 209 6.41 69.19 7.86
CA ASP A 209 7.70 69.87 7.96
C ASP A 209 8.52 69.78 6.66
N GLY A 210 7.90 69.41 5.53
CA GLY A 210 8.54 69.36 4.22
C GLY A 210 9.48 68.17 4.01
N LYS A 211 9.74 67.34 5.03
CA LYS A 211 10.67 66.21 4.92
C LYS A 211 10.06 65.06 4.13
N ILE A 212 10.82 64.52 3.19
CA ILE A 212 10.48 63.22 2.60
C ILE A 212 10.99 62.10 3.50
N ILE A 213 10.09 61.19 3.88
CA ILE A 213 10.39 60.00 4.67
C ILE A 213 10.18 58.79 3.78
N LEU A 214 11.23 58.00 3.59
CA LEU A 214 11.18 56.70 2.96
C LEU A 214 11.07 55.64 4.05
N GLU A 215 9.98 54.90 4.09
CA GLU A 215 9.75 53.80 5.02
C GLU A 215 9.64 52.49 4.22
N GLN A 216 10.35 51.44 4.60
CA GLN A 216 10.13 50.14 3.98
C GLN A 216 8.69 49.65 4.22
N LYS A 217 8.09 48.97 3.24
CA LYS A 217 6.70 48.50 3.36
C LYS A 217 6.55 47.35 4.36
N THR A 218 7.58 46.55 4.53
CA THR A 218 7.59 45.36 5.40
C THR A 218 8.42 45.61 6.66
N VAL A 219 7.96 45.17 7.82
CA VAL A 219 8.77 45.14 9.05
C VAL A 219 9.97 44.18 8.87
N GLY A 220 11.09 44.47 9.54
CA GLY A 220 12.22 43.54 9.62
C GLY A 220 13.57 44.15 9.26
N ALA A 221 14.64 43.46 9.67
CA ALA A 221 16.04 43.88 9.49
C ALA A 221 16.59 43.56 8.09
N SER A 222 15.94 42.66 7.35
CA SER A 222 16.35 42.25 6.01
C SER A 222 16.04 43.29 4.92
N GLY A 223 15.05 44.15 5.15
CA GLY A 223 14.74 45.26 4.25
C GLY A 223 15.73 46.40 4.45
N LYS A 224 16.41 46.79 3.37
CA LYS A 224 17.25 47.99 3.34
C LYS A 224 16.66 48.97 2.33
N ILE A 225 16.79 50.27 2.63
CA ILE A 225 16.53 51.33 1.66
C ILE A 225 17.89 51.72 1.09
N THR A 226 18.17 51.31 -0.14
CA THR A 226 19.38 51.66 -0.86
C THR A 226 19.06 52.68 -1.94
N LEU A 227 19.81 53.78 -1.93
CA LEU A 227 19.77 54.80 -2.97
C LEU A 227 20.80 54.46 -4.05
N GLY A 228 20.40 54.56 -5.32
CA GLY A 228 21.29 54.33 -6.46
C GLY A 228 21.62 55.61 -7.21
N GLU A 229 22.00 55.47 -8.49
CA GLU A 229 22.29 56.60 -9.38
C GLU A 229 21.11 57.58 -9.43
N ASP A 230 21.41 58.88 -9.49
CA ASP A 230 20.43 59.95 -9.59
C ASP A 230 20.87 60.97 -10.64
N THR A 231 20.17 60.97 -11.78
CA THR A 231 20.37 61.95 -12.87
C THR A 231 19.51 63.20 -12.71
N THR A 232 18.60 63.20 -11.73
CA THR A 232 17.58 64.23 -11.52
C THR A 232 18.02 65.27 -10.49
N GLY A 233 18.92 64.89 -9.57
CA GLY A 233 19.35 65.68 -8.42
C GLY A 233 18.39 65.61 -7.22
N PHE A 234 17.29 64.87 -7.34
CA PHE A 234 16.24 64.76 -6.34
C PHE A 234 16.72 64.20 -5.00
N LEU A 235 17.54 63.14 -5.00
CA LEU A 235 18.00 62.48 -3.77
C LEU A 235 18.93 63.39 -2.96
N THR A 236 19.73 64.21 -3.64
CA THR A 236 20.60 65.20 -2.98
C THR A 236 19.81 66.40 -2.48
N ALA A 237 18.91 66.94 -3.31
CA ALA A 237 18.09 68.10 -2.94
C ALA A 237 17.17 67.82 -1.75
N THR A 238 16.67 66.59 -1.64
CA THR A 238 15.86 66.15 -0.50
C THR A 238 16.68 65.77 0.75
N GLY A 239 18.01 65.84 0.68
CA GLY A 239 18.91 65.44 1.76
C GLY A 239 18.93 63.92 2.03
N LEU A 240 18.26 63.11 1.20
CA LEU A 240 18.20 61.66 1.38
C LEU A 240 19.59 61.01 1.25
N THR A 241 20.47 61.55 0.41
CA THR A 241 21.85 61.06 0.27
C THR A 241 22.73 61.32 1.50
N ALA A 242 22.42 62.36 2.28
CA ALA A 242 23.13 62.70 3.52
C ALA A 242 22.49 62.09 4.78
N SER A 243 21.30 61.50 4.65
CA SER A 243 20.56 60.91 5.75
C SER A 243 21.14 59.57 6.19
N THR A 244 21.07 59.30 7.50
CA THR A 244 21.45 57.98 8.05
C THR A 244 20.22 57.08 8.06
N LEU A 245 20.32 55.92 7.40
CA LEU A 245 19.29 54.90 7.45
C LEU A 245 19.09 54.40 8.89
N VAL A 246 17.90 54.58 9.44
CA VAL A 246 17.46 53.87 10.64
C VAL A 246 17.06 52.47 10.19
N ALA A 247 17.82 51.46 10.60
CA ALA A 247 17.53 50.09 10.23
C ALA A 247 16.22 49.61 10.86
N GLY A 248 15.45 48.82 10.11
CA GLY A 248 14.33 48.06 10.65
C GLY A 248 14.82 46.96 11.58
N LYS A 249 13.94 46.50 12.46
CA LYS A 249 14.20 45.38 13.37
C LYS A 249 13.19 44.29 13.13
N ASP A 250 13.64 43.04 13.21
CA ASP A 250 12.73 41.90 13.20
C ASP A 250 11.86 41.88 14.46
N ALA A 251 10.72 41.20 14.37
CA ALA A 251 9.88 40.92 15.52
C ALA A 251 10.66 40.14 16.60
N VAL A 252 10.30 40.32 17.87
CA VAL A 252 11.09 39.82 19.02
C VAL A 252 11.38 38.33 18.96
N GLN A 253 10.48 37.53 18.40
CA GLN A 253 10.66 36.09 18.29
C GLN A 253 11.73 35.65 17.30
N LYS A 254 12.11 36.52 16.37
CA LYS A 254 13.13 36.27 15.33
C LYS A 254 14.49 36.89 15.66
N ARG A 255 14.54 37.74 16.68
CA ARG A 255 15.78 38.35 17.17
C ARG A 255 16.50 37.40 18.12
N THR A 256 17.82 37.55 18.22
CA THR A 256 18.60 36.77 19.18
C THR A 256 18.16 37.11 20.61
N LEU A 257 18.31 36.19 21.55
CA LEU A 257 17.93 36.44 22.94
C LEU A 257 18.73 37.60 23.56
N ASP A 258 20.01 37.76 23.19
CA ASP A 258 20.83 38.91 23.58
C ASP A 258 20.25 40.23 23.05
N ASP A 259 19.75 40.25 21.80
CA ASP A 259 19.13 41.45 21.24
C ASP A 259 17.80 41.79 21.92
N VAL A 260 17.06 40.80 22.40
CA VAL A 260 15.74 41.00 23.03
C VAL A 260 15.87 41.42 24.48
N TYR A 261 16.70 40.71 25.27
CA TYR A 261 16.78 40.88 26.72
C TYR A 261 18.01 41.65 27.21
N GLY A 262 18.96 41.95 26.31
CA GLY A 262 20.25 42.52 26.65
C GLY A 262 21.27 41.45 27.06
N ALA A 263 22.54 41.71 26.70
CA ALA A 263 23.64 40.80 26.96
C ALA A 263 23.76 40.47 28.46
N GLY A 264 23.81 39.18 28.80
CA GLY A 264 23.96 38.68 30.16
C GLY A 264 22.66 38.43 30.94
N ALA A 265 21.49 38.78 30.40
CA ALA A 265 20.20 38.41 30.99
C ALA A 265 19.91 36.91 30.85
N VAL A 266 20.28 36.34 29.70
CA VAL A 266 20.30 34.90 29.43
C VAL A 266 21.76 34.50 29.21
N ALA A 267 22.17 33.38 29.79
CA ALA A 267 23.52 32.84 29.66
C ALA A 267 23.54 31.64 28.70
N LYS A 268 24.69 31.40 28.07
CA LYS A 268 24.93 30.16 27.34
C LYS A 268 24.92 28.98 28.31
N GLY A 269 24.06 28.00 28.08
CA GLY A 269 23.82 26.92 29.03
C GLY A 269 22.65 26.04 28.62
N TYR A 270 21.84 25.62 29.59
CA TYR A 270 20.64 24.83 29.35
C TYR A 270 19.51 25.21 30.31
N PHE A 271 18.28 24.84 29.94
CA PHE A 271 17.12 24.74 30.85
C PHE A 271 16.45 23.38 30.71
N SER A 272 15.63 22.98 31.69
CA SER A 272 14.88 21.73 31.64
C SER A 272 13.37 21.90 31.67
N ILE A 273 12.65 21.07 30.92
CA ILE A 273 11.20 20.86 31.05
C ILE A 273 10.95 19.37 31.26
N ASN A 274 10.23 18.99 32.32
CA ASN A 274 9.96 17.61 32.71
C ASN A 274 11.23 16.74 32.73
N GLY A 275 12.34 17.30 33.25
CA GLY A 275 13.65 16.64 33.30
C GLY A 275 14.40 16.53 31.97
N THR A 276 13.82 16.96 30.85
CA THR A 276 14.49 17.02 29.55
C THR A 276 15.23 18.34 29.38
N PHE A 277 16.52 18.30 29.04
CA PHE A 277 17.37 19.48 28.89
C PHE A 277 17.38 20.06 27.47
N PHE A 278 17.40 21.40 27.38
CA PHE A 278 17.44 22.18 26.16
C PHE A 278 18.60 23.16 26.22
N ALA A 279 19.51 23.09 25.26
CA ALA A 279 20.63 24.01 25.17
C ALA A 279 20.20 25.38 24.64
N VAL A 280 20.76 26.43 25.25
CA VAL A 280 20.56 27.83 24.91
C VAL A 280 21.90 28.49 24.62
N ASP A 281 21.99 29.18 23.50
CA ASP A 281 23.07 30.13 23.18
C ASP A 281 22.44 31.49 22.84
N PRO A 282 22.49 32.48 23.74
CA PRO A 282 21.71 33.71 23.59
C PRO A 282 22.16 34.60 22.41
N SER A 283 23.37 34.38 21.91
CA SER A 283 23.94 35.11 20.77
C SER A 283 23.44 34.59 19.41
N THR A 284 22.85 33.39 19.38
CA THR A 284 22.38 32.76 18.14
C THR A 284 20.93 32.27 18.21
N ASP A 285 20.47 31.86 19.38
CA ASP A 285 19.11 31.39 19.57
C ASP A 285 18.14 32.57 19.64
N THR A 286 16.96 32.36 19.09
CA THR A 286 15.79 33.23 19.13
C THR A 286 14.65 32.53 19.88
N VAL A 287 13.61 33.25 20.30
CA VAL A 287 12.41 32.61 20.89
C VAL A 287 11.81 31.58 19.94
N GLU A 288 11.74 31.89 18.64
CA GLU A 288 11.25 30.95 17.62
C GLU A 288 12.10 29.66 17.58
N SER A 289 13.42 29.78 17.67
CA SER A 289 14.32 28.63 17.70
C SER A 289 14.16 27.79 18.97
N ILE A 290 13.95 28.42 20.14
CA ILE A 290 13.72 27.73 21.41
C ILE A 290 12.39 26.97 21.37
N VAL A 291 11.32 27.60 20.89
CA VAL A 291 10.01 26.94 20.71
C VAL A 291 10.13 25.74 19.77
N LYS A 292 10.87 25.87 18.66
CA LYS A 292 11.16 24.74 17.76
C LYS A 292 11.93 23.62 18.46
N LYS A 293 12.96 23.94 19.25
CA LYS A 293 13.72 22.95 20.04
C LYS A 293 12.81 22.18 21.00
N ILE A 294 11.92 22.88 21.72
CA ILE A 294 10.96 22.25 22.64
C ILE A 294 10.01 21.31 21.88
N ASN A 295 9.42 21.76 20.76
CA ASN A 295 8.50 20.96 19.97
C ASN A 295 9.15 19.75 19.29
N ALA A 296 10.44 19.83 18.98
CA ALA A 296 11.21 18.71 18.42
C ALA A 296 11.52 17.62 19.46
N SER A 297 11.33 17.89 20.75
CA SER A 297 11.56 16.90 21.80
C SER A 297 10.46 15.84 21.87
N THR A 298 10.89 14.58 21.93
CA THR A 298 10.01 13.42 22.18
C THR A 298 9.88 13.09 23.66
N THR A 299 10.72 13.64 24.54
CA THR A 299 10.79 13.28 25.97
C THR A 299 10.28 14.36 26.91
N ALA A 300 10.20 15.62 26.47
CA ALA A 300 9.74 16.71 27.33
C ALA A 300 8.23 16.65 27.64
N GLY A 301 7.44 15.88 26.89
CA GLY A 301 6.00 15.70 27.16
C GLY A 301 5.15 16.95 26.97
N VAL A 302 5.69 18.02 26.38
CA VAL A 302 4.97 19.29 26.15
C VAL A 302 5.04 19.71 24.68
N SER A 303 4.11 20.58 24.29
CA SER A 303 4.15 21.40 23.09
C SER A 303 4.34 22.85 23.50
N ALA A 304 5.18 23.59 22.78
CA ALA A 304 5.40 25.01 22.95
C ALA A 304 4.81 25.80 21.79
N PHE A 305 4.28 26.98 22.07
CA PHE A 305 3.79 27.91 21.07
C PHE A 305 4.18 29.34 21.45
N PHE A 306 4.53 30.16 20.47
CA PHE A 306 4.68 31.60 20.67
C PHE A 306 3.48 32.32 20.04
N ASP A 307 2.69 32.98 20.88
CA ASP A 307 1.59 33.81 20.46
C ASP A 307 2.11 35.18 20.04
N SER A 308 2.06 35.50 18.74
CA SER A 308 2.52 36.78 18.22
C SER A 308 1.65 37.97 18.63
N THR A 309 0.42 37.76 19.10
CA THR A 309 -0.47 38.84 19.54
C THR A 309 -0.27 39.18 21.01
N THR A 310 -0.07 38.18 21.86
CA THR A 310 0.20 38.41 23.29
C THR A 310 1.69 38.44 23.64
N HIS A 311 2.54 38.13 22.66
CA HIS A 311 3.99 37.95 22.77
C HIS A 311 4.41 36.96 23.86
N GLN A 312 3.63 35.90 24.07
CA GLN A 312 3.87 34.92 25.12
C GLN A 312 4.28 33.57 24.55
N ILE A 313 5.16 32.88 25.28
CA ILE A 313 5.41 31.46 25.09
C ILE A 313 4.40 30.70 25.94
N SER A 314 3.58 29.85 25.34
CA SER A 314 2.76 28.87 26.04
C SER A 314 3.39 27.50 25.95
N LEU A 315 3.34 26.76 27.06
CA LEU A 315 3.69 25.36 27.17
C LEU A 315 2.42 24.60 27.54
N THR A 316 2.13 23.52 26.82
CA THR A 316 0.93 22.71 27.01
C THR A 316 1.35 21.24 27.08
N SER A 317 0.87 20.49 28.08
CA SER A 317 1.14 19.06 28.16
C SER A 317 0.59 18.32 26.93
N LYS A 318 1.28 17.28 26.48
CA LYS A 318 0.80 16.39 25.40
C LYS A 318 -0.21 15.35 25.91
N THR A 319 -0.33 15.21 27.23
CA THR A 319 -1.25 14.31 27.93
C THR A 319 -2.25 15.14 28.74
N ALA A 320 -3.56 14.88 28.60
CA ALA A 320 -4.54 15.42 29.54
C ALA A 320 -4.51 14.63 30.85
N GLY A 321 -4.83 15.31 31.95
CA GLY A 321 -4.70 14.78 33.29
C GLY A 321 -4.18 15.83 34.26
N ASP A 322 -3.87 15.42 35.48
CA ASP A 322 -3.33 16.28 36.54
C ASP A 322 -1.79 16.37 36.54
N GLU A 323 -1.14 15.87 35.49
CA GLU A 323 0.32 15.96 35.33
C GLU A 323 0.76 17.41 35.21
N LYS A 324 1.70 17.81 36.07
CA LYS A 324 2.26 19.17 36.09
C LYS A 324 3.40 19.30 35.09
N ILE A 325 3.51 20.48 34.47
CA ILE A 325 4.71 20.87 33.71
C ILE A 325 5.78 21.30 34.72
N VAL A 326 6.81 20.49 34.86
CA VAL A 326 7.94 20.76 35.76
C VAL A 326 9.00 21.57 35.02
N LEU A 327 9.21 22.80 35.47
CA LEU A 327 10.21 23.72 34.93
C LEU A 327 11.49 23.69 35.77
N GLY A 328 12.64 23.83 35.12
CA GLY A 328 13.92 23.85 35.81
C GLY A 328 14.17 25.10 36.64
N THR A 329 14.99 24.98 37.68
CA THR A 329 15.35 26.08 38.59
C THR A 329 16.76 26.61 38.30
N ASP A 330 17.02 27.87 38.61
CA ASP A 330 18.32 28.52 38.45
C ASP A 330 19.32 28.17 39.58
N GLY A 331 20.58 28.58 39.43
CA GLY A 331 21.63 28.47 40.46
C GLY A 331 22.59 27.27 40.35
N SER A 332 23.55 27.20 41.27
CA SER A 332 24.57 26.12 41.31
C SER A 332 23.92 24.77 41.64
N GLY A 333 23.89 23.87 40.65
CA GLY A 333 23.19 22.58 40.73
C GLY A 333 21.73 22.63 40.25
N GLY A 334 21.25 23.80 39.79
CA GLY A 334 19.95 23.98 39.17
C GLY A 334 19.86 23.39 37.76
N THR A 335 18.64 23.14 37.29
CA THR A 335 18.38 22.59 35.95
C THR A 335 18.05 23.65 34.90
N ASP A 336 18.17 24.94 35.24
CA ASP A 336 18.26 26.09 34.33
C ASP A 336 19.54 26.89 34.58
N SER A 337 20.64 26.45 33.97
CA SER A 337 21.91 27.18 33.99
C SER A 337 21.93 28.38 33.03
N SER A 338 20.94 28.48 32.14
CA SER A 338 20.82 29.57 31.15
C SER A 338 20.09 30.79 31.67
N ASN A 339 19.37 30.67 32.80
CA ASN A 339 18.44 31.67 33.32
C ASN A 339 17.29 32.02 32.35
N PHE A 340 17.06 31.20 31.32
CA PHE A 340 16.07 31.48 30.29
C PHE A 340 14.64 31.47 30.86
N LEU A 341 14.28 30.46 31.66
CA LEU A 341 12.91 30.28 32.15
C LEU A 341 12.49 31.40 33.10
N ALA A 342 13.42 31.87 33.93
CA ALA A 342 13.20 33.03 34.79
C ALA A 342 13.06 34.32 33.98
N THR A 343 13.97 34.56 33.02
CA THR A 343 14.00 35.77 32.19
C THR A 343 12.75 35.94 31.34
N VAL A 344 12.24 34.86 30.74
CA VAL A 344 10.96 34.93 29.99
C VAL A 344 9.74 34.94 30.92
N GLY A 345 9.93 34.71 32.22
CA GLY A 345 8.86 34.73 33.22
C GLY A 345 8.02 33.46 33.27
N LEU A 346 8.53 32.32 32.78
CA LEU A 346 7.86 31.02 32.89
C LEU A 346 7.86 30.48 34.33
N LEU A 347 8.87 30.82 35.14
CA LEU A 347 8.95 30.44 36.57
C LEU A 347 8.03 31.30 37.45
N ASN A 348 7.82 32.56 37.08
CA ASN A 348 6.95 33.51 37.79
C ASN A 348 5.53 33.57 37.20
N GLY A 349 5.26 32.79 36.16
CA GLY A 349 3.97 32.67 35.49
C GLY A 349 2.91 31.91 36.28
N SER A 350 3.12 31.63 37.57
CA SER A 350 2.25 30.79 38.42
C SER A 350 0.79 31.26 38.49
N ALA A 351 0.49 32.53 38.20
CA ALA A 351 -0.89 33.03 38.08
C ALA A 351 -1.56 32.69 36.74
N ARG A 352 -0.80 32.21 35.76
CA ARG A 352 -1.19 31.85 34.39
C ARG A 352 -1.04 30.35 34.11
N ALA A 353 -0.48 29.59 35.05
CA ALA A 353 -0.51 28.15 34.99
C ALA A 353 -1.95 27.66 35.21
N VAL A 354 -2.42 26.80 34.31
CA VAL A 354 -3.70 26.11 34.43
C VAL A 354 -3.38 24.63 34.66
N ASP A 355 -3.67 24.15 35.87
CA ASP A 355 -3.54 22.73 36.16
C ASP A 355 -4.60 21.93 35.39
N GLY A 356 -4.15 20.91 34.68
CA GLY A 356 -5.03 19.91 34.09
C GLY A 356 -5.74 19.09 35.17
N LYS A 357 -6.77 18.37 34.76
CA LYS A 357 -7.61 17.54 35.64
C LYS A 357 -7.76 16.17 35.03
N VAL A 358 -7.83 15.15 35.87
CA VAL A 358 -8.13 13.79 35.44
C VAL A 358 -9.59 13.65 35.03
N ALA A 359 -9.86 12.77 34.06
CA ALA A 359 -11.22 12.39 33.72
C ALA A 359 -11.85 11.57 34.86
N GLU A 360 -13.16 11.74 35.06
CA GLU A 360 -13.96 10.98 36.02
C GLU A 360 -14.95 10.12 35.24
N VAL A 361 -14.79 8.80 35.29
CA VAL A 361 -15.61 7.85 34.52
C VAL A 361 -15.82 6.55 35.27
N THR A 362 -16.99 5.94 35.07
CA THR A 362 -17.29 4.59 35.55
C THR A 362 -17.62 3.66 34.38
N VAL A 363 -17.29 2.38 34.53
CA VAL A 363 -17.71 1.29 33.63
C VAL A 363 -18.51 0.30 34.46
N ASN A 364 -19.77 0.08 34.10
CA ASN A 364 -20.70 -0.78 34.83
C ASN A 364 -20.83 -0.40 36.32
N GLY A 365 -20.73 0.89 36.62
CA GLY A 365 -20.77 1.43 37.99
C GLY A 365 -19.45 1.36 38.77
N VAL A 366 -18.39 0.77 38.19
CA VAL A 366 -17.05 0.72 38.80
C VAL A 366 -16.22 1.90 38.30
N THR A 367 -15.65 2.70 39.20
CA THR A 367 -14.72 3.77 38.82
C THR A 367 -13.46 3.16 38.21
N VAL A 368 -13.08 3.67 37.04
CA VAL A 368 -11.82 3.30 36.37
C VAL A 368 -10.94 4.54 36.27
N THR A 369 -9.62 4.35 36.23
CA THR A 369 -8.65 5.42 36.11
C THR A 369 -8.34 5.68 34.63
N PRO A 370 -8.75 6.82 34.06
CA PRO A 370 -8.43 7.16 32.69
C PRO A 370 -7.02 7.68 32.58
N VAL A 371 -6.43 7.50 31.40
CA VAL A 371 -5.24 8.22 30.98
C VAL A 371 -5.66 9.05 29.78
N ASP A 372 -5.40 10.36 29.83
CA ASP A 372 -5.97 11.31 28.88
C ASP A 372 -7.52 11.19 28.87
N ASN A 373 -8.15 11.15 27.70
CA ASN A 373 -9.57 10.87 27.55
C ASN A 373 -9.76 9.43 27.05
N LYS A 374 -9.04 8.47 27.63
CA LYS A 374 -9.10 7.06 27.26
C LYS A 374 -9.12 6.15 28.48
N ILE A 375 -9.90 5.08 28.39
CA ILE A 375 -9.91 3.99 29.37
C ILE A 375 -9.71 2.65 28.67
N THR A 376 -9.07 1.72 29.39
CA THR A 376 -8.99 0.31 28.98
C THR A 376 -9.69 -0.53 30.04
N PHE A 377 -10.61 -1.39 29.65
CA PHE A 377 -11.36 -2.26 30.55
C PHE A 377 -11.62 -3.61 29.88
N GLN A 378 -11.21 -4.70 30.54
CA GLN A 378 -11.34 -6.07 30.03
C GLN A 378 -10.81 -6.26 28.59
N GLY A 379 -9.64 -5.68 28.30
CA GLY A 379 -9.00 -5.73 26.98
C GLY A 379 -9.62 -4.82 25.91
N ASN A 380 -10.74 -4.14 26.22
CA ASN A 380 -11.38 -3.17 25.33
C ASN A 380 -10.91 -1.76 25.62
N THR A 381 -10.81 -0.94 24.58
CA THR A 381 -10.42 0.47 24.68
C THR A 381 -11.63 1.36 24.39
N PHE A 382 -11.87 2.34 25.25
CA PHE A 382 -12.93 3.33 25.09
C PHE A 382 -12.34 4.74 25.12
N ASN A 383 -12.68 5.57 24.13
CA ASN A 383 -12.27 6.97 24.08
C ASN A 383 -13.45 7.84 24.53
N LEU A 384 -13.19 8.73 25.48
CA LEU A 384 -14.16 9.64 26.07
C LEU A 384 -14.21 10.90 25.21
N VAL A 385 -15.39 11.22 24.68
CA VAL A 385 -15.61 12.33 23.76
C VAL A 385 -16.39 13.45 24.43
N GLY A 386 -17.36 13.09 25.27
CA GLY A 386 -18.26 14.01 25.94
C GLY A 386 -18.74 13.47 27.28
N THR A 387 -19.35 14.33 28.09
CA THR A 387 -19.98 13.92 29.35
C THR A 387 -21.34 13.27 29.09
N GLY A 388 -21.70 12.27 29.89
CA GLY A 388 -22.98 11.57 29.80
C GLY A 388 -22.82 10.06 29.94
N THR A 389 -23.88 9.32 29.60
CA THR A 389 -23.89 7.85 29.65
C THR A 389 -24.10 7.27 28.26
N SER A 390 -23.23 6.33 27.88
CA SER A 390 -23.36 5.50 26.68
C SER A 390 -23.18 4.03 27.04
N THR A 391 -23.95 3.16 26.39
CA THR A 391 -23.69 1.72 26.38
C THR A 391 -22.89 1.35 25.15
N VAL A 392 -21.75 0.71 25.35
CA VAL A 392 -20.92 0.15 24.29
C VAL A 392 -21.08 -1.36 24.27
N THR A 393 -21.47 -1.91 23.11
CA THR A 393 -21.58 -3.36 22.91
C THR A 393 -20.38 -3.85 22.12
N VAL A 394 -19.64 -4.80 22.68
CA VAL A 394 -18.53 -5.50 22.02
C VAL A 394 -18.99 -6.91 21.65
N SER A 395 -18.87 -7.26 20.37
CA SER A 395 -19.25 -8.58 19.83
C SER A 395 -18.19 -9.12 18.86
N ASP A 396 -18.30 -10.40 18.50
CA ASP A 396 -17.57 -10.97 17.37
C ASP A 396 -17.85 -10.16 16.09
N ASP A 397 -16.81 -9.92 15.28
CA ASP A 397 -16.93 -9.28 13.98
C ASP A 397 -17.27 -10.32 12.89
N ILE A 398 -18.51 -10.80 12.94
CA ILE A 398 -19.02 -11.80 11.98
C ILE A 398 -19.10 -11.20 10.56
N ASP A 399 -19.36 -9.90 10.44
CA ASP A 399 -19.45 -9.18 9.15
C ASP A 399 -18.12 -9.20 8.37
N ALA A 400 -16.99 -9.00 9.07
CA ALA A 400 -15.68 -9.12 8.46
C ALA A 400 -15.42 -10.53 7.89
N MET A 401 -15.80 -11.58 8.62
CA MET A 401 -15.68 -12.96 8.13
C MET A 401 -16.59 -13.22 6.92
N VAL A 402 -17.85 -12.78 6.97
CA VAL A 402 -18.79 -12.89 5.82
C VAL A 402 -18.20 -12.22 4.57
N THR A 403 -17.57 -11.05 4.73
CA THR A 403 -16.90 -10.35 3.63
C THR A 403 -15.73 -11.14 3.05
N LYS A 404 -14.89 -11.74 3.91
CA LYS A 404 -13.79 -12.61 3.47
C LYS A 404 -14.30 -13.84 2.69
N VAL A 405 -15.36 -14.47 3.16
CA VAL A 405 -16.00 -15.61 2.45
C VAL A 405 -16.57 -15.16 1.11
N GLN A 406 -17.20 -13.98 1.04
CA GLN A 406 -17.69 -13.44 -0.22
C GLN A 406 -16.56 -13.18 -1.23
N ASN A 407 -15.41 -12.65 -0.77
CA ASN A 407 -14.24 -12.45 -1.61
C ASN A 407 -13.67 -13.77 -2.13
N PHE A 408 -13.65 -14.79 -1.28
CA PHE A 408 -13.28 -16.15 -1.67
C PHE A 408 -14.20 -16.71 -2.75
N ILE A 409 -15.52 -16.62 -2.58
CA ILE A 409 -16.51 -17.10 -3.56
C ILE A 409 -16.34 -16.39 -4.90
N THR A 410 -16.14 -15.07 -4.89
CA THR A 410 -15.87 -14.28 -6.10
C THR A 410 -14.61 -14.78 -6.81
N ALA A 411 -13.53 -15.01 -6.09
CA ALA A 411 -12.28 -15.52 -6.66
C ALA A 411 -12.43 -16.95 -7.20
N TYR A 412 -13.21 -17.80 -6.51
CA TYR A 412 -13.50 -19.16 -6.95
C TYR A 412 -14.29 -19.15 -8.26
N ASN A 413 -15.36 -18.36 -8.33
CA ASN A 413 -16.22 -18.27 -9.52
C ASN A 413 -15.44 -17.73 -10.72
N ALA A 414 -14.60 -16.70 -10.52
CA ALA A 414 -13.74 -16.17 -11.58
C ALA A 414 -12.70 -17.19 -12.09
N ALA A 415 -12.13 -18.02 -11.21
CA ALA A 415 -11.23 -19.09 -11.61
C ALA A 415 -11.97 -20.20 -12.37
N MET A 416 -13.17 -20.58 -11.91
CA MET A 416 -14.04 -21.52 -12.61
C MET A 416 -14.39 -21.04 -14.01
N ASP A 417 -14.82 -19.78 -14.15
CA ASP A 417 -15.16 -19.17 -15.45
C ASP A 417 -13.96 -19.15 -16.39
N SER A 418 -12.78 -18.80 -15.87
CA SER A 418 -11.54 -18.76 -16.65
C SER A 418 -11.16 -20.14 -17.20
N ILE A 419 -11.47 -21.21 -16.47
CA ILE A 419 -11.21 -22.58 -16.91
C ILE A 419 -12.31 -23.05 -17.87
N ILE A 420 -13.58 -22.97 -17.47
CA ILE A 420 -14.72 -23.48 -18.23
C ILE A 420 -14.79 -22.81 -19.59
N SER A 421 -14.68 -21.48 -19.66
CA SER A 421 -14.69 -20.74 -20.92
C SER A 421 -13.66 -21.22 -21.94
N LYS A 422 -12.56 -21.83 -21.48
CA LYS A 422 -11.47 -22.34 -22.33
C LYS A 422 -11.60 -23.83 -22.64
N VAL A 423 -12.14 -24.65 -21.73
CA VAL A 423 -12.25 -26.10 -21.95
C VAL A 423 -13.55 -26.53 -22.65
N THR A 424 -14.61 -25.70 -22.59
CA THR A 424 -15.92 -26.01 -23.20
C THR A 424 -16.21 -25.27 -24.50
N GLU A 425 -15.32 -24.39 -24.96
CA GLU A 425 -15.49 -23.61 -26.19
C GLU A 425 -15.66 -24.55 -27.41
N LYS A 426 -16.84 -24.54 -28.03
CA LYS A 426 -17.17 -25.34 -29.23
C LYS A 426 -17.20 -24.44 -30.46
N SER A 427 -16.81 -25.00 -31.61
CA SER A 427 -16.94 -24.34 -32.92
C SER A 427 -18.37 -23.81 -33.13
N ASP A 428 -18.49 -22.54 -33.52
CA ASP A 428 -19.63 -22.12 -34.31
C ASP A 428 -19.60 -22.91 -35.62
N SER A 429 -20.73 -23.48 -36.02
CA SER A 429 -20.86 -24.27 -37.25
C SER A 429 -21.07 -23.39 -38.49
N SER A 430 -21.09 -22.06 -38.34
CA SER A 430 -21.45 -21.10 -39.38
C SER A 430 -20.33 -20.18 -39.87
N SER A 431 -19.11 -20.22 -39.29
CA SER A 431 -17.94 -19.47 -39.78
C SER A 431 -16.93 -20.37 -40.50
N THR A 432 -16.43 -19.92 -41.65
CA THR A 432 -15.33 -20.56 -42.40
C THR A 432 -13.97 -20.44 -41.71
N ASP A 433 -13.87 -19.69 -40.61
CA ASP A 433 -12.73 -19.67 -39.71
C ASP A 433 -13.05 -20.52 -38.47
N ALA A 434 -12.43 -21.70 -38.42
CA ALA A 434 -12.48 -22.60 -37.29
C ALA A 434 -11.47 -22.15 -36.23
N SER A 435 -11.92 -21.41 -35.22
CA SER A 435 -11.22 -21.36 -33.93
C SER A 435 -11.86 -22.42 -33.04
N VAL A 436 -11.28 -23.61 -33.02
CA VAL A 436 -11.41 -24.46 -31.82
C VAL A 436 -10.79 -23.62 -30.70
N GLY A 437 -11.50 -23.41 -29.59
CA GLY A 437 -10.88 -22.76 -28.42
C GLY A 437 -9.55 -23.45 -28.16
N ASP A 438 -8.47 -22.68 -28.05
CA ASP A 438 -7.10 -23.23 -28.09
C ASP A 438 -6.83 -24.29 -27.01
N LEU A 439 -7.69 -24.35 -26.00
CA LEU A 439 -7.65 -25.25 -24.84
C LEU A 439 -8.90 -26.13 -24.73
N PHE A 440 -9.74 -26.20 -25.77
CA PHE A 440 -10.85 -27.14 -25.84
C PHE A 440 -10.31 -28.55 -25.64
N GLY A 441 -10.91 -29.31 -24.74
CA GLY A 441 -10.43 -30.66 -24.53
C GLY A 441 -9.09 -30.74 -23.77
N ASP A 442 -8.61 -29.67 -23.12
CA ASP A 442 -7.39 -29.73 -22.28
C ASP A 442 -7.62 -30.56 -21.00
N SER A 443 -6.83 -31.61 -20.81
CA SER A 443 -6.97 -32.55 -19.67
C SER A 443 -6.46 -31.99 -18.35
N THR A 444 -5.46 -31.11 -18.38
CA THR A 444 -4.91 -30.48 -17.16
C THR A 444 -5.95 -29.54 -16.58
N LEU A 445 -6.55 -28.70 -17.42
CA LEU A 445 -7.58 -27.76 -17.01
C LEU A 445 -8.86 -28.44 -16.55
N ARG A 446 -9.31 -29.52 -17.22
CA ARG A 446 -10.40 -30.37 -16.71
C ARG A 446 -10.07 -31.02 -15.38
N GLY A 447 -8.82 -31.42 -15.17
CA GLY A 447 -8.36 -31.95 -13.89
C GLY A 447 -8.48 -30.92 -12.76
N ILE A 448 -8.06 -29.67 -13.02
CA ILE A 448 -8.20 -28.56 -12.07
C ILE A 448 -9.68 -28.26 -11.80
N GLU A 449 -10.50 -28.19 -12.86
CA GLU A 449 -11.94 -27.99 -12.77
C GLU A 449 -12.61 -29.01 -11.84
N GLN A 450 -12.36 -30.31 -12.10
CA GLN A 450 -12.93 -31.39 -11.31
C GLN A 450 -12.44 -31.33 -9.86
N ALA A 451 -11.14 -31.10 -9.65
CA ALA A 451 -10.59 -31.03 -8.31
C ALA A 451 -11.19 -29.87 -7.49
N MET A 452 -11.42 -28.71 -8.12
CA MET A 452 -12.11 -27.59 -7.47
C MET A 452 -13.55 -27.95 -7.06
N ARG A 453 -14.28 -28.67 -7.91
CA ARG A 453 -15.64 -29.19 -7.58
C ARG A 453 -15.62 -30.25 -6.47
N ASP A 454 -14.61 -31.10 -6.45
CA ASP A 454 -14.46 -32.12 -5.41
C ASP A 454 -14.19 -31.47 -4.05
N TYR A 455 -13.41 -30.38 -4.02
CA TYR A 455 -13.14 -29.64 -2.78
C TYR A 455 -14.34 -28.84 -2.27
N SER A 456 -15.16 -28.27 -3.16
CA SER A 456 -16.36 -27.55 -2.75
C SER A 456 -17.45 -28.44 -2.16
N SER A 457 -17.46 -29.72 -2.52
CA SER A 457 -18.39 -30.74 -2.01
C SER A 457 -17.75 -31.69 -0.98
N LYS A 458 -16.53 -31.38 -0.52
CA LYS A 458 -15.76 -32.24 0.37
C LYS A 458 -16.42 -32.38 1.74
N VAL A 459 -16.41 -33.62 2.26
CA VAL A 459 -16.84 -33.95 3.61
C VAL A 459 -15.63 -34.15 4.52
N LEU A 460 -15.51 -33.32 5.55
CA LEU A 460 -14.49 -33.44 6.58
C LEU A 460 -15.01 -34.35 7.71
N SER A 461 -14.80 -35.65 7.56
CA SER A 461 -15.32 -36.69 8.47
C SER A 461 -14.71 -36.66 9.88
N SER A 462 -13.63 -35.90 10.09
CA SER A 462 -13.06 -35.65 11.42
C SER A 462 -13.86 -34.64 12.25
N GLN A 463 -14.83 -33.93 11.65
CA GLN A 463 -15.69 -32.96 12.34
C GLN A 463 -17.02 -33.56 12.79
N ALA A 464 -17.70 -32.89 13.73
CA ALA A 464 -19.07 -33.21 14.11
C ALA A 464 -20.01 -33.19 12.88
N SER A 465 -20.99 -34.10 12.81
CA SER A 465 -21.84 -34.31 11.63
C SER A 465 -22.61 -33.08 11.13
N THR A 466 -22.77 -32.07 11.98
CA THR A 466 -23.43 -30.79 11.66
C THR A 466 -22.50 -29.76 11.01
N MET A 467 -21.17 -29.99 11.01
CA MET A 467 -20.12 -29.06 10.55
C MET A 467 -19.01 -29.77 9.76
N GLN A 468 -19.37 -30.68 8.85
CA GLN A 468 -18.44 -31.42 7.98
C GLN A 468 -18.32 -30.85 6.56
N GLN A 469 -19.24 -29.98 6.12
CA GLN A 469 -19.32 -29.51 4.74
C GLN A 469 -19.57 -28.00 4.64
N LEU A 470 -19.05 -27.37 3.58
CA LEU A 470 -19.28 -25.95 3.26
C LEU A 470 -20.77 -25.59 3.13
N SER A 471 -21.59 -26.52 2.64
CA SER A 471 -23.04 -26.34 2.48
C SER A 471 -23.78 -26.14 3.81
N GLN A 472 -23.25 -26.70 4.90
CA GLN A 472 -23.85 -26.60 6.24
C GLN A 472 -23.65 -25.21 6.85
N VAL A 473 -22.61 -24.49 6.43
CA VAL A 473 -22.35 -23.10 6.82
C VAL A 473 -22.81 -22.09 5.77
N GLY A 474 -23.60 -22.53 4.78
CA GLY A 474 -24.23 -21.65 3.79
C GLY A 474 -23.41 -21.38 2.54
N ILE A 475 -22.34 -22.12 2.27
CA ILE A 475 -21.59 -22.02 1.01
C ILE A 475 -22.00 -23.20 0.12
N THR A 476 -22.76 -22.95 -0.94
CA THR A 476 -23.36 -24.02 -1.78
C THR A 476 -22.98 -23.87 -3.25
N THR A 477 -23.02 -24.96 -4.00
CA THR A 477 -22.92 -24.92 -5.46
C THR A 477 -24.30 -24.61 -6.06
N GLY A 478 -24.54 -23.33 -6.36
CA GLY A 478 -25.84 -22.80 -6.82
C GLY A 478 -26.84 -22.48 -5.71
N LYS A 479 -27.90 -21.77 -6.08
CA LYS A 479 -28.93 -21.30 -5.15
C LYS A 479 -29.81 -22.44 -4.66
N ALA A 480 -29.95 -22.57 -3.34
CA ALA A 480 -30.87 -23.52 -2.73
C ALA A 480 -32.31 -23.33 -3.26
N GLY A 481 -32.90 -24.40 -3.81
CA GLY A 481 -34.25 -24.39 -4.38
C GLY A 481 -34.34 -23.90 -5.83
N VAL A 482 -33.23 -23.56 -6.48
CA VAL A 482 -33.17 -23.23 -7.91
C VAL A 482 -32.48 -24.37 -8.66
N TYR A 483 -33.23 -25.03 -9.54
CA TYR A 483 -32.72 -26.10 -10.41
C TYR A 483 -32.36 -25.52 -11.78
N ASP A 484 -31.36 -24.64 -11.82
CA ASP A 484 -30.81 -24.14 -13.07
C ASP A 484 -29.64 -25.03 -13.51
N LEU A 485 -29.89 -25.81 -14.56
CA LEU A 485 -28.92 -26.76 -15.10
C LEU A 485 -27.64 -26.04 -15.57
N ALA A 486 -27.74 -24.79 -16.03
CA ALA A 486 -26.58 -24.01 -16.45
C ALA A 486 -25.71 -23.56 -15.26
N GLN A 487 -26.32 -23.23 -14.11
CA GLN A 487 -25.60 -22.87 -12.88
C GLN A 487 -24.94 -24.09 -12.23
N ILE A 488 -25.62 -25.24 -12.25
CA ILE A 488 -25.04 -26.49 -11.75
C ILE A 488 -23.84 -26.90 -12.62
N GLN A 489 -23.97 -26.73 -13.95
CA GLN A 489 -22.89 -26.99 -14.89
C GLN A 489 -21.73 -25.99 -14.78
N SER A 490 -21.94 -24.74 -14.34
CA SER A 490 -20.83 -23.78 -14.14
C SER A 490 -20.02 -24.07 -12.88
N GLY A 491 -20.58 -24.79 -11.91
CA GLY A 491 -19.87 -25.16 -10.67
C GLY A 491 -19.60 -23.99 -9.73
N HIS A 492 -20.30 -22.87 -9.91
CA HIS A 492 -20.17 -21.67 -9.09
C HIS A 492 -20.63 -21.90 -7.65
N LEU A 493 -19.99 -21.17 -6.73
CA LEU A 493 -20.41 -21.07 -5.34
C LEU A 493 -21.30 -19.86 -5.12
N GLU A 494 -22.22 -20.01 -4.17
CA GLU A 494 -23.09 -18.98 -3.64
C GLU A 494 -23.04 -18.95 -2.11
N LEU A 495 -23.32 -17.77 -1.54
CA LEU A 495 -23.32 -17.53 -0.10
C LEU A 495 -24.72 -17.27 0.43
N ASP A 496 -25.19 -18.13 1.33
CA ASP A 496 -26.24 -17.82 2.29
C ASP A 496 -25.59 -17.17 3.52
N ALA A 497 -25.47 -15.83 3.47
CA ALA A 497 -24.87 -15.06 4.55
C ALA A 497 -25.62 -15.22 5.89
N THR A 498 -26.91 -15.55 5.87
CA THR A 498 -27.69 -15.74 7.09
C THR A 498 -27.27 -17.03 7.79
N LYS A 499 -27.10 -18.13 7.05
CA LYS A 499 -26.58 -19.39 7.59
C LYS A 499 -25.15 -19.27 8.08
N LEU A 500 -24.29 -18.58 7.32
CA LEU A 500 -22.91 -18.36 7.74
C LEU A 500 -22.83 -17.59 9.07
N ARG A 501 -23.65 -16.53 9.21
CA ARG A 501 -23.74 -15.77 10.46
C ARG A 501 -24.22 -16.64 11.62
N ALA A 502 -25.26 -17.44 11.40
CA ALA A 502 -25.79 -18.33 12.43
C ALA A 502 -24.74 -19.38 12.86
N ALA A 503 -24.00 -19.93 11.91
CA ALA A 503 -22.91 -20.87 12.17
C ALA A 503 -21.79 -20.24 13.00
N LEU A 504 -21.31 -19.05 12.59
CA LEU A 504 -20.25 -18.30 13.29
C LEU A 504 -20.68 -17.84 14.69
N ALA A 505 -21.96 -17.51 14.88
CA ALA A 505 -22.48 -17.12 16.19
C ALA A 505 -22.68 -18.32 17.13
N SER A 506 -23.03 -19.49 16.59
CA SER A 506 -23.28 -20.70 17.39
C SER A 506 -21.99 -21.41 17.80
N ASP A 507 -21.07 -21.59 16.86
CA ASP A 507 -19.80 -22.29 17.09
C ASP A 507 -18.71 -21.80 16.11
N PRO A 508 -18.05 -20.68 16.43
CA PRO A 508 -17.00 -20.13 15.58
C PRO A 508 -15.81 -21.07 15.43
N LYS A 509 -15.50 -21.90 16.43
CA LYS A 509 -14.39 -22.87 16.39
C LYS A 509 -14.67 -24.01 15.41
N ALA A 510 -15.92 -24.48 15.33
CA ALA A 510 -16.31 -25.46 14.33
C ALA A 510 -16.24 -24.89 12.90
N VAL A 511 -16.69 -23.64 12.68
CA VAL A 511 -16.56 -22.99 11.36
C VAL A 511 -15.09 -22.79 10.99
N GLN A 512 -14.28 -22.33 11.95
CA GLN A 512 -12.83 -22.22 11.78
C GLN A 512 -12.20 -23.56 11.40
N SER A 513 -12.63 -24.63 12.07
CA SER A 513 -12.08 -25.95 11.81
C SER A 513 -12.42 -26.46 10.42
N LEU A 514 -13.67 -26.24 10.00
CA LEU A 514 -14.13 -26.53 8.64
C LEU A 514 -13.35 -25.75 7.59
N PHE A 515 -13.07 -24.47 7.83
CA PHE A 515 -12.41 -23.58 6.88
C PHE A 515 -10.91 -23.86 6.79
N GLY A 516 -10.21 -24.00 7.90
CA GLY A 516 -8.76 -24.11 7.84
C GLY A 516 -8.04 -24.19 9.17
N ASN A 517 -8.46 -25.09 10.07
CA ASN A 517 -7.70 -25.26 11.30
C ASN A 517 -6.24 -25.64 11.06
N THR A 518 -5.37 -25.07 11.89
CA THR A 518 -4.03 -25.61 12.19
C THR A 518 -4.02 -26.40 13.50
N THR A 519 -5.18 -26.64 14.13
CA THR A 519 -5.35 -27.31 15.44
C THR A 519 -6.77 -27.88 15.63
N VAL A 520 -7.07 -29.07 15.15
CA VAL A 520 -8.41 -29.69 15.27
C VAL A 520 -8.54 -30.43 16.61
N SER A 521 -9.64 -30.20 17.33
CA SER A 521 -9.99 -30.95 18.54
C SER A 521 -10.71 -32.26 18.18
N VAL A 522 -10.28 -33.33 18.83
CA VAL A 522 -10.91 -34.65 18.81
C VAL A 522 -11.54 -34.86 20.16
N ASP A 523 -12.85 -35.07 20.17
CA ASP A 523 -13.60 -35.41 21.38
C ASP A 523 -13.94 -36.89 21.38
N SER A 524 -13.52 -37.59 22.43
CA SER A 524 -13.88 -38.98 22.75
C SER A 524 -13.57 -39.97 21.63
N GLU A 525 -12.35 -39.91 21.09
CA GLU A 525 -11.84 -40.96 20.21
C GLU A 525 -11.70 -42.28 20.97
N GLU A 526 -12.29 -43.36 20.45
CA GLU A 526 -12.02 -44.72 20.92
C GLU A 526 -10.61 -45.14 20.50
N VAL A 527 -9.67 -45.12 21.44
CA VAL A 527 -8.25 -45.45 21.22
C VAL A 527 -8.02 -46.97 21.22
N GLY A 528 -8.93 -47.69 21.86
CA GLY A 528 -8.97 -49.15 21.88
C GLY A 528 -9.69 -49.69 23.11
N THR A 529 -9.77 -51.02 23.15
CA THR A 529 -10.19 -51.76 24.33
C THR A 529 -8.98 -52.38 25.02
N GLY A 530 -9.01 -52.51 26.34
CA GLY A 530 -7.96 -53.28 27.03
C GLY A 530 -7.87 -54.70 26.44
N ASN A 531 -6.69 -55.32 26.42
CA ASN A 531 -6.54 -56.68 25.90
C ASN A 531 -5.83 -57.61 26.90
N GLY A 532 -5.67 -57.14 28.14
CA GLY A 532 -5.01 -57.89 29.21
C GLY A 532 -3.49 -57.99 29.07
N SER A 533 -2.87 -57.37 28.06
CA SER A 533 -1.41 -57.45 27.82
C SER A 533 -0.76 -56.09 27.51
N ASP A 534 -1.45 -55.20 26.79
CA ASP A 534 -0.90 -53.93 26.33
C ASP A 534 -1.19 -52.78 27.30
N LYS A 535 -0.17 -51.95 27.53
CA LYS A 535 -0.26 -50.68 28.26
C LYS A 535 -0.14 -49.46 27.34
N THR A 536 0.28 -49.67 26.09
CA THR A 536 0.63 -48.60 25.16
C THR A 536 -0.34 -48.60 23.99
N PHE A 537 -0.87 -47.42 23.69
CA PHE A 537 -1.83 -47.19 22.61
C PHE A 537 -1.38 -46.00 21.77
N THR A 538 -1.77 -45.95 20.51
CA THR A 538 -1.39 -44.86 19.59
C THR A 538 -2.63 -44.06 19.26
N LEU A 539 -2.56 -42.75 19.45
CA LEU A 539 -3.63 -41.84 19.03
C LEU A 539 -3.67 -41.78 17.50
N LYS A 540 -4.86 -41.71 16.91
CA LYS A 540 -5.06 -41.73 15.45
C LYS A 540 -4.23 -40.72 14.68
N TYR A 541 -4.01 -39.52 15.23
CA TYR A 541 -3.26 -38.43 14.59
C TYR A 541 -1.79 -38.33 15.05
N GLY A 542 -1.29 -39.32 15.80
CA GLY A 542 0.15 -39.58 15.92
C GLY A 542 1.00 -38.39 16.40
N THR A 543 1.91 -37.94 15.55
CA THR A 543 2.88 -36.86 15.85
C THR A 543 2.31 -35.46 15.73
N ASP A 544 1.10 -35.34 15.19
CA ASP A 544 0.49 -34.05 14.91
C ASP A 544 -0.20 -33.50 16.17
N ILE A 545 -0.31 -34.25 17.25
CA ILE A 545 -0.98 -33.85 18.50
C ILE A 545 -0.35 -32.57 19.08
N ILE A 546 -1.19 -31.57 19.35
CA ILE A 546 -0.81 -30.31 19.99
C ILE A 546 -1.26 -30.34 21.45
N GLY A 547 -0.32 -30.06 22.35
CA GLY A 547 -0.59 -30.04 23.78
C GLY A 547 -0.73 -31.45 24.38
N ASP A 548 -1.31 -31.49 25.58
CA ASP A 548 -1.42 -32.71 26.38
C ASP A 548 -2.82 -33.34 26.16
N PRO A 549 -2.90 -34.62 25.73
CA PRO A 549 -4.18 -35.29 25.55
C PRO A 549 -4.84 -35.59 26.90
N VAL A 550 -6.16 -35.68 26.93
CA VAL A 550 -6.95 -36.14 28.08
C VAL A 550 -7.37 -37.58 27.84
N ILE A 551 -6.89 -38.50 28.66
CA ILE A 551 -7.19 -39.93 28.54
C ILE A 551 -8.21 -40.35 29.58
N LYS A 552 -9.23 -41.08 29.15
CA LYS A 552 -10.28 -41.65 30.00
C LYS A 552 -10.34 -43.16 29.81
N VAL A 553 -10.56 -43.88 30.90
CA VAL A 553 -10.86 -45.33 30.86
C VAL A 553 -12.20 -45.55 31.54
N ASN A 554 -13.18 -46.12 30.83
CA ASN A 554 -14.57 -46.23 31.28
C ASN A 554 -15.14 -44.90 31.82
N GLY A 555 -14.78 -43.78 31.19
CA GLY A 555 -15.18 -42.43 31.58
C GLY A 555 -14.38 -41.80 32.74
N VAL A 556 -13.43 -42.50 33.35
CA VAL A 556 -12.58 -41.95 34.42
C VAL A 556 -11.30 -41.35 33.85
N SER A 557 -11.05 -40.06 34.11
CA SER A 557 -9.85 -39.36 33.62
C SER A 557 -8.56 -39.81 34.31
N TYR A 558 -7.51 -39.99 33.51
CA TYR A 558 -6.16 -40.31 33.94
C TYR A 558 -5.31 -39.03 34.00
N THR A 559 -4.30 -39.03 34.87
CA THR A 559 -3.38 -37.92 35.10
C THR A 559 -2.11 -38.09 34.27
N LEU A 560 -1.74 -37.07 33.50
CA LEU A 560 -0.50 -37.06 32.73
C LEU A 560 0.72 -36.97 33.66
N VAL A 561 1.69 -37.84 33.46
CA VAL A 561 2.99 -37.84 34.12
C VAL A 561 4.11 -38.04 33.09
N LYS A 562 5.32 -37.56 33.40
CA LYS A 562 6.48 -37.86 32.56
C LYS A 562 6.75 -39.36 32.59
N ALA A 563 7.16 -39.93 31.46
CA ALA A 563 7.42 -41.37 31.36
C ALA A 563 8.43 -41.87 32.42
N ALA A 564 9.45 -41.07 32.75
CA ALA A 564 10.45 -41.40 33.77
C ALA A 564 9.90 -41.36 35.21
N ASP A 565 8.83 -40.60 35.45
CA ASP A 565 8.21 -40.43 36.76
C ASP A 565 7.00 -41.37 36.96
N MET A 566 6.59 -42.07 35.90
CA MET A 566 5.46 -42.99 35.90
C MET A 566 5.79 -44.23 36.74
N LYS A 567 4.94 -44.53 37.72
CA LYS A 567 5.10 -45.69 38.60
C LYS A 567 4.02 -46.71 38.29
N ASP A 568 4.39 -48.00 38.28
CA ASP A 568 3.43 -49.08 38.14
C ASP A 568 2.33 -48.94 39.18
N TYR A 569 1.10 -49.25 38.75
CA TYR A 569 -0.03 -49.39 39.65
C TYR A 569 0.32 -50.38 40.76
N ALA A 570 0.31 -49.91 42.01
CA ALA A 570 0.67 -50.71 43.16
C ALA A 570 -0.45 -50.67 44.20
N THR A 571 -0.97 -51.85 44.53
CA THR A 571 -1.79 -52.07 45.71
C THR A 571 -0.87 -52.33 46.90
N SER A 572 -0.92 -51.45 47.91
CA SER A 572 -0.25 -51.71 49.18
C SER A 572 -0.86 -52.94 49.85
N PRO A 573 -0.11 -53.72 50.66
CA PRO A 573 -0.65 -54.83 51.45
C PRO A 573 -1.86 -54.47 52.33
N ASN A 574 -2.05 -53.18 52.61
CA ASN A 574 -3.16 -52.63 53.41
C ASN A 574 -4.36 -52.16 52.56
N GLY A 575 -4.39 -52.46 51.25
CA GLY A 575 -5.48 -52.11 50.34
C GLY A 575 -5.47 -50.67 49.81
N THR A 576 -4.52 -49.82 50.24
CA THR A 576 -4.35 -48.46 49.69
C THR A 576 -3.74 -48.54 48.30
N GLN A 577 -4.48 -48.11 47.29
CA GLN A 577 -3.98 -47.97 45.93
C GLN A 577 -3.12 -46.71 45.83
N THR A 578 -1.90 -46.83 45.30
CA THR A 578 -1.00 -45.69 45.07
C THR A 578 -0.65 -45.60 43.58
N ASN A 579 -0.45 -44.38 43.07
CA ASN A 579 -0.24 -44.10 41.64
C ASN A 579 -1.43 -44.58 40.78
N VAL A 580 -2.65 -44.20 41.16
CA VAL A 580 -3.86 -44.62 40.44
C VAL A 580 -4.09 -43.71 39.23
N HIS A 581 -4.53 -44.29 38.10
CA HIS A 581 -4.93 -43.58 36.88
C HIS A 581 -3.85 -42.63 36.33
N GLN A 582 -2.65 -43.13 36.07
CA GLN A 582 -1.58 -42.32 35.44
C GLN A 582 -1.34 -42.77 34.01
N PHE A 583 -0.93 -41.83 33.16
CA PHE A 583 -0.42 -42.13 31.83
C PHE A 583 0.73 -41.20 31.46
N SER A 584 1.58 -41.65 30.54
CA SER A 584 2.57 -40.82 29.87
C SER A 584 2.23 -40.66 28.40
N PHE A 585 2.53 -39.50 27.82
CA PHE A 585 2.38 -39.22 26.39
C PHE A 585 3.74 -38.92 25.76
N ASP A 586 4.02 -39.55 24.62
CA ASP A 586 5.16 -39.26 23.76
C ASP A 586 4.68 -38.53 22.50
N SER A 587 4.85 -37.21 22.49
CA SER A 587 4.44 -36.35 21.37
C SER A 587 5.24 -36.60 20.08
N THR A 588 6.39 -37.27 20.14
CA THR A 588 7.20 -37.58 18.95
C THR A 588 6.73 -38.85 18.24
N THR A 589 5.91 -39.67 18.90
CA THR A 589 5.37 -40.91 18.33
C THR A 589 3.85 -41.02 18.41
N GLY A 590 3.18 -40.11 19.13
CA GLY A 590 1.74 -40.12 19.34
C GLY A 590 1.26 -41.22 20.28
N LYS A 591 2.16 -41.81 21.06
CA LYS A 591 1.86 -42.94 21.93
C LYS A 591 1.50 -42.51 23.33
N ILE A 592 0.41 -43.04 23.85
CA ILE A 592 0.07 -43.00 25.27
C ILE A 592 0.49 -44.32 25.91
N THR A 593 1.00 -44.27 27.13
CA THR A 593 1.25 -45.47 27.94
C THR A 593 0.59 -45.32 29.29
N LEU A 594 -0.32 -46.22 29.62
CA LEU A 594 -0.99 -46.29 30.90
C LEU A 594 -0.11 -47.00 31.92
N ASN A 595 -0.23 -46.62 33.19
CA ASN A 595 0.58 -47.23 34.25
C ASN A 595 0.03 -48.58 34.77
N THR A 596 -1.09 -49.05 34.20
CA THR A 596 -1.73 -50.34 34.50
C THR A 596 -2.12 -51.07 33.22
N VAL A 597 -2.19 -52.40 33.28
CA VAL A 597 -2.77 -53.23 32.21
C VAL A 597 -4.29 -53.22 32.38
N LEU A 598 -5.02 -53.02 31.28
CA LEU A 598 -6.48 -52.97 31.27
C LEU A 598 -7.09 -54.30 30.81
N THR A 599 -8.29 -54.59 31.28
CA THR A 599 -9.04 -55.81 30.96
C THR A 599 -9.79 -55.67 29.64
N SER A 600 -10.23 -56.79 29.05
CA SER A 600 -10.94 -56.82 27.76
C SER A 600 -12.30 -56.09 27.73
N SER A 601 -12.79 -55.63 28.88
CA SER A 601 -14.02 -54.86 29.01
C SER A 601 -13.81 -53.35 29.18
N ASP A 602 -12.56 -52.90 29.33
CA ASP A 602 -12.26 -51.48 29.58
C ASP A 602 -12.16 -50.72 28.26
N GLU A 603 -12.97 -49.68 28.10
CA GLU A 603 -12.97 -48.77 26.96
C GLU A 603 -12.03 -47.59 27.24
N ILE A 604 -11.14 -47.30 26.29
CA ILE A 604 -10.17 -46.20 26.38
C ILE A 604 -10.59 -45.13 25.39
N THR A 605 -10.88 -43.93 25.89
CA THR A 605 -11.17 -42.76 25.07
C THR A 605 -10.16 -41.65 25.28
N ALA A 606 -9.94 -40.84 24.25
CA ALA A 606 -9.05 -39.69 24.30
C ALA A 606 -9.73 -38.43 23.76
N ASP A 607 -9.50 -37.31 24.45
CA ASP A 607 -9.79 -35.97 23.96
C ASP A 607 -8.45 -35.25 23.73
N TYR A 608 -8.22 -34.67 22.55
CA TYR A 608 -6.93 -34.03 22.24
C TYR A 608 -7.01 -33.09 21.03
N ASP A 609 -6.05 -32.17 20.91
CA ASP A 609 -5.90 -31.29 19.75
C ASP A 609 -4.79 -31.81 18.82
N TYR A 610 -4.88 -31.61 17.50
CA TYR A 610 -3.79 -31.94 16.56
C TYR A 610 -3.61 -30.92 15.43
N ASP A 611 -2.36 -30.72 15.00
CA ASP A 611 -1.94 -29.83 13.93
C ASP A 611 -2.42 -30.35 12.59
N ALA A 612 -3.39 -29.65 12.02
CA ALA A 612 -3.96 -29.98 10.72
C ALA A 612 -3.46 -29.02 9.62
N SER A 613 -2.26 -28.45 9.75
CA SER A 613 -1.64 -27.57 8.75
C SER A 613 -1.39 -28.26 7.40
N SER A 614 -1.49 -29.58 7.33
CA SER A 614 -1.52 -30.36 6.09
C SER A 614 -2.26 -31.70 6.26
N GLY A 615 -2.51 -32.42 5.16
CA GLY A 615 -3.14 -33.76 5.19
C GLY A 615 -4.67 -33.77 5.13
N SER A 616 -5.25 -34.98 5.19
CA SER A 616 -6.70 -35.19 4.96
C SER A 616 -7.60 -34.64 6.06
N GLY A 617 -7.05 -34.40 7.26
CA GLY A 617 -7.74 -33.81 8.42
C GLY A 617 -7.72 -32.28 8.47
N ALA A 618 -7.01 -31.62 7.56
CA ALA A 618 -6.95 -30.16 7.45
C ALA A 618 -8.29 -29.55 7.03
N GLY A 619 -8.54 -28.29 7.36
CA GLY A 619 -9.74 -27.60 6.88
C GLY A 619 -9.78 -27.49 5.35
N ILE A 620 -10.98 -27.31 4.80
CA ILE A 620 -11.24 -27.41 3.34
C ILE A 620 -10.39 -26.40 2.55
N PHE A 621 -10.22 -25.17 3.05
CA PHE A 621 -9.43 -24.15 2.35
C PHE A 621 -7.92 -24.35 2.47
N VAL A 622 -7.44 -25.01 3.53
CA VAL A 622 -6.03 -25.44 3.64
C VAL A 622 -5.74 -26.50 2.56
N GLN A 623 -6.59 -27.51 2.45
CA GLN A 623 -6.41 -28.58 1.47
C GLN A 623 -6.53 -28.08 0.03
N MET A 624 -7.53 -27.22 -0.24
CA MET A 624 -7.69 -26.61 -1.55
C MET A 624 -6.53 -25.67 -1.88
N GLY A 625 -6.05 -24.88 -0.92
CA GLY A 625 -4.86 -24.05 -1.07
C GLY A 625 -3.62 -24.86 -1.43
N SER A 626 -3.40 -26.01 -0.78
CA SER A 626 -2.29 -26.92 -1.09
C SER A 626 -2.38 -27.47 -2.52
N LEU A 627 -3.57 -27.91 -2.95
CA LEU A 627 -3.81 -28.32 -4.34
C LEU A 627 -3.48 -27.20 -5.33
N LEU A 628 -4.04 -26.00 -5.13
CA LEU A 628 -3.81 -24.84 -6.01
C LEU A 628 -2.33 -24.47 -6.07
N THR A 629 -1.60 -24.65 -4.96
CA THR A 629 -0.14 -24.45 -4.90
C THR A 629 0.57 -25.40 -5.86
N SER A 630 0.22 -26.68 -5.89
CA SER A 630 0.85 -27.66 -6.79
C SER A 630 0.70 -27.32 -8.29
N TYR A 631 -0.40 -26.65 -8.66
CA TYR A 631 -0.63 -26.17 -10.03
C TYR A 631 0.11 -24.87 -10.34
N THR A 632 0.14 -23.92 -9.40
CA THR A 632 0.49 -22.52 -9.66
C THR A 632 1.89 -22.11 -9.22
N GLN A 633 2.55 -22.89 -8.35
CA GLN A 633 3.90 -22.59 -7.87
C GLN A 633 4.94 -22.61 -9.00
N TYR A 634 6.12 -22.03 -8.74
CA TYR A 634 7.26 -22.17 -9.64
C TYR A 634 7.65 -23.64 -9.77
N GLY A 635 7.82 -24.14 -11.00
CA GLY A 635 8.02 -25.58 -11.26
C GLY A 635 6.78 -26.45 -11.02
N GLY A 636 5.61 -25.87 -10.76
CA GLY A 636 4.33 -26.58 -10.68
C GLY A 636 3.78 -27.01 -12.04
N MET A 637 2.62 -27.65 -12.06
CA MET A 637 2.06 -28.25 -13.28
C MET A 637 1.83 -27.26 -14.43
N ILE A 638 1.26 -26.08 -14.15
CA ILE A 638 1.05 -25.07 -15.20
C ILE A 638 2.39 -24.51 -15.66
N ASP A 639 3.35 -24.34 -14.76
CA ASP A 639 4.70 -23.86 -15.09
C ASP A 639 5.46 -24.84 -15.99
N ALA A 640 5.26 -26.15 -15.81
CA ALA A 640 5.79 -27.17 -16.72
C ALA A 640 5.19 -27.09 -18.15
N ILE A 641 4.04 -26.45 -18.32
CA ILE A 641 3.38 -26.23 -19.61
C ILE A 641 3.86 -24.92 -20.24
N ILE A 642 3.81 -23.81 -19.50
CA ILE A 642 4.00 -22.45 -20.03
C ILE A 642 5.28 -21.72 -19.62
N GLY A 643 6.02 -22.22 -18.62
CA GLY A 643 7.23 -21.56 -18.16
C GLY A 643 8.31 -21.52 -19.23
N ASP A 644 9.41 -20.81 -18.99
CA ASP A 644 10.50 -20.64 -19.98
C ASP A 644 11.08 -21.97 -20.48
N LYS A 645 11.00 -23.02 -19.66
CA LYS A 645 11.40 -24.41 -19.98
C LYS A 645 10.21 -25.35 -20.21
N GLY A 646 9.00 -24.80 -20.27
CA GLY A 646 7.76 -25.53 -20.45
C GLY A 646 7.59 -26.07 -21.87
N ASN A 647 6.68 -27.02 -22.04
CA ASN A 647 6.49 -27.74 -23.30
C ASN A 647 6.06 -26.80 -24.46
N LEU A 648 5.19 -25.82 -24.18
CA LEU A 648 4.72 -24.90 -25.23
C LEU A 648 5.82 -23.91 -25.65
N ALA A 649 6.54 -23.35 -24.68
CA ALA A 649 7.68 -22.44 -24.95
C ALA A 649 8.79 -23.13 -25.75
N LYS A 650 9.11 -24.39 -25.41
CA LYS A 650 10.04 -25.23 -26.19
C LYS A 650 9.55 -25.48 -27.62
N GLY A 651 8.25 -25.70 -27.81
CA GLY A 651 7.64 -25.85 -29.14
C GLY A 651 7.82 -24.61 -30.02
N ILE A 652 7.61 -23.43 -29.45
CA ILE A 652 7.83 -22.14 -30.14
C ILE A 652 9.31 -21.97 -30.51
N ALA A 653 10.22 -22.22 -29.55
CA ALA A 653 11.65 -22.13 -29.78
C ALA A 653 12.12 -23.05 -30.92
N TYR A 654 11.71 -24.32 -30.89
CA TYR A 654 12.01 -25.29 -31.94
C TYR A 654 11.48 -24.86 -33.32
N ASN A 655 10.24 -24.37 -33.39
CA ASN A 655 9.67 -23.87 -34.64
C ASN A 655 10.42 -22.63 -35.15
N ASN A 656 10.86 -21.73 -34.27
CA ASN A 656 11.63 -20.54 -34.64
C ASN A 656 12.99 -20.91 -35.23
N GLU A 657 13.68 -21.91 -34.67
CA GLU A 657 14.94 -22.44 -35.23
C GLU A 657 14.71 -22.99 -36.65
N ARG A 658 13.66 -23.79 -36.84
CA ARG A 658 13.30 -24.33 -38.17
C ARG A 658 12.90 -23.26 -39.17
N ILE A 659 12.13 -22.25 -38.74
CA ILE A 659 11.78 -21.10 -39.57
C ILE A 659 13.04 -20.38 -40.04
N THR A 660 14.02 -20.23 -39.14
CA THR A 660 15.30 -19.58 -39.46
C THR A 660 16.08 -20.36 -40.51
N ASP A 661 16.21 -21.68 -40.35
CA ASP A 661 16.86 -22.55 -41.34
C ASP A 661 16.13 -22.53 -42.69
N MET A 662 14.80 -22.65 -42.69
CA MET A 662 14.00 -22.62 -43.92
C MET A 662 14.14 -21.27 -44.65
N LYS A 663 14.14 -20.15 -43.92
CA LYS A 663 14.37 -18.82 -44.51
C LYS A 663 15.76 -18.72 -45.14
N TYR A 664 16.79 -19.25 -44.47
CA TYR A 664 18.14 -19.30 -45.02
C TYR A 664 18.20 -20.11 -46.32
N ARG A 665 17.65 -21.33 -46.32
CA ARG A 665 17.61 -22.19 -47.52
C ARG A 665 16.82 -21.58 -48.66
N LEU A 666 15.69 -20.94 -48.37
CA LEU A 666 14.86 -20.25 -49.35
C LEU A 666 15.60 -19.07 -50.00
N SER A 667 16.40 -18.34 -49.22
CA SER A 667 17.26 -17.26 -49.73
C SER A 667 18.35 -17.78 -50.68
N GLN A 668 19.01 -18.90 -50.34
CA GLN A 668 19.99 -19.53 -51.22
C GLN A 668 19.37 -20.04 -52.53
N GLU A 669 18.16 -20.61 -52.43
CA GLU A 669 17.41 -21.07 -53.60
C GLU A 669 16.96 -19.90 -54.49
N GLN A 670 16.53 -18.78 -53.90
CA GLN A 670 16.21 -17.55 -54.62
C GLN A 670 17.41 -17.07 -55.44
N ALA A 671 18.60 -17.00 -54.83
CA ALA A 671 19.83 -16.61 -55.53
C ALA A 671 20.15 -17.59 -56.69
N THR A 672 20.00 -18.89 -56.47
CA THR A 672 20.24 -19.92 -57.51
C THR A 672 19.26 -19.78 -58.68
N LEU A 673 17.97 -19.55 -58.40
CA LEU A 673 16.94 -19.34 -59.42
C LEU A 673 17.25 -18.08 -60.25
N TYR A 674 17.64 -16.98 -59.61
CA TYR A 674 18.09 -15.77 -60.31
C TYR A 674 19.24 -16.06 -61.27
N THR A 675 20.29 -16.74 -60.83
CA THR A 675 21.43 -17.13 -61.69
C THR A 675 20.97 -18.02 -62.86
N LYS A 676 20.11 -19.01 -62.60
CA LYS A 676 19.63 -19.93 -63.63
C LYS A 676 18.79 -19.22 -64.69
N TYR A 677 17.83 -18.41 -64.28
CA TYR A 677 16.98 -17.66 -65.21
C TYR A 677 17.76 -16.59 -65.97
N HIS A 678 18.74 -15.95 -65.34
CA HIS A 678 19.65 -15.01 -66.02
C HIS A 678 20.46 -15.72 -67.11
N ASN A 679 21.10 -16.85 -66.81
CA ASN A 679 21.84 -17.64 -67.80
C ASN A 679 20.95 -18.13 -68.95
N MET A 680 19.70 -18.51 -68.66
CA MET A 680 18.72 -18.87 -69.68
C MET A 680 18.36 -17.67 -70.57
N GLN A 681 18.19 -16.47 -69.99
CA GLN A 681 17.95 -15.25 -70.74
C GLN A 681 19.12 -14.90 -71.66
N THR A 682 20.36 -14.98 -71.17
CA THR A 682 21.58 -14.76 -71.99
C THR A 682 21.67 -15.77 -73.13
N THR A 683 21.38 -17.05 -72.85
CA THR A 683 21.38 -18.11 -73.87
C THR A 683 20.30 -17.86 -74.93
N LEU A 684 19.10 -17.47 -74.50
CA LEU A 684 17.99 -17.16 -75.41
C LEU A 684 18.30 -15.94 -76.29
N GLN A 685 18.90 -14.89 -75.73
CA GLN A 685 19.40 -13.74 -76.50
C GLN A 685 20.46 -14.17 -77.52
N GLY A 686 21.39 -15.05 -77.12
CA GLY A 686 22.37 -15.65 -78.02
C GLY A 686 21.72 -16.41 -79.19
N LEU A 687 20.75 -17.28 -78.90
CA LEU A 687 19.99 -18.02 -79.93
C LEU A 687 19.17 -17.09 -80.85
N GLN A 688 18.55 -16.05 -80.30
CA GLN A 688 17.84 -15.03 -81.09
C GLN A 688 18.79 -14.27 -82.02
N SER A 689 20.00 -13.94 -81.56
CA SER A 689 21.02 -13.31 -82.39
C SER A 689 21.49 -14.24 -83.52
N GLN A 690 21.69 -15.54 -83.24
CA GLN A 690 22.03 -16.54 -84.25
C GLN A 690 20.89 -16.77 -85.24
N GLY A 691 19.64 -16.84 -84.77
CA GLY A 691 18.46 -16.95 -85.63
C GLY A 691 18.30 -15.73 -86.55
N SER A 692 18.56 -14.53 -86.02
CA SER A 692 18.56 -13.29 -86.80
C SER A 692 19.70 -13.29 -87.84
N TYR A 693 20.89 -13.77 -87.46
CA TYR A 693 22.02 -13.95 -88.36
C TYR A 693 21.73 -14.96 -89.47
N ILE A 694 21.16 -16.13 -89.16
CA ILE A 694 20.76 -17.15 -90.15
C ILE A 694 19.67 -16.61 -91.07
N THR A 695 18.69 -15.86 -90.53
CA THR A 695 17.63 -15.25 -91.34
C THR A 695 18.19 -14.21 -92.30
N ALA A 696 19.13 -13.37 -91.84
CA ALA A 696 19.85 -12.42 -92.69
C ALA A 696 20.71 -13.13 -93.75
N LEU A 697 21.35 -14.25 -93.41
CA LEU A 697 22.11 -15.07 -94.35
C LEU A 697 21.21 -15.72 -95.41
N LEU A 698 20.07 -16.28 -95.02
CA LEU A 698 19.06 -16.84 -95.93
C LEU A 698 18.54 -15.76 -96.89
N ALA A 699 18.22 -14.57 -96.38
CA ALA A 699 17.78 -13.44 -97.19
C ALA A 699 18.86 -12.98 -98.19
N SER A 700 20.14 -13.07 -97.81
CA SER A 700 21.27 -12.77 -98.71
C SER A 700 21.46 -13.83 -99.79
N LEU A 701 21.21 -15.11 -99.49
CA LEU A 701 21.28 -16.21 -100.46
C LEU A 701 20.15 -16.14 -101.49
N THR A 702 18.93 -15.72 -101.10
CA THR A 702 17.81 -15.53 -102.03
C THR A 702 17.99 -14.36 -103.00
N LYS A 703 18.86 -13.39 -102.69
CA LYS A 703 19.23 -12.30 -103.60
C LYS A 703 20.29 -12.70 -104.64
N SER A 704 20.94 -13.85 -104.50
CA SER A 704 21.97 -14.33 -105.43
C SER A 704 21.38 -15.11 -106.63
N SER A 705 20.08 -15.40 -106.65
CA SER A 705 19.41 -16.19 -107.68
C SER A 705 18.35 -15.40 -108.46
N SER A 706 18.42 -14.07 -108.46
CA SER A 706 17.49 -13.17 -109.16
C SER A 706 18.17 -11.88 -109.58
#